data_AF-A0A8H7RB43-F1
#
_entry.id   AF-A0A8H7RB43-F1
#
_cell.length_a   1.000
_cell.length_b   1.000
_cell.length_c   1.000
_cell.angle_alpha   90.00
_cell.angle_beta   90.00
_cell.angle_gamma   90.00
#
_symmetry.space_group_name_H-M   'P 1'
#
loop_
_entity.id
_entity.type
_entity.pdbx_description
1 polymer ?
#
loop_
_entity_poly.entity_id
_entity_poly.type
_entity_poly.pdbx_seq_one_letter_code
_entity_poly.pdbx_strand_id
1 'polypeptide(L)'
;MISGVEDESGKTPAKCNTISDPRHTPDADEGFASSSSIEEDQISEVIRRKRSSYQLQNNVEKRSTLDFKSSPIDAGRKILEEKISMAPVEAILWTFSFIWVFFQLYTDDNSSFNNSIIAGWTTVVWFGILLVNISRKSTEFELSESSAASSDDLLDSPKEKRRVMYDGNKKKLSNGSPNESVNRIFGASKTSFRANADDGLLCGVLLLPMVAAAKLVDGSRKNIDQYQIAYVQVRLELVLFMSVILLLLVFTNEYLHPLKRVIRKRGLFVSSILVSALFTILITRLSPLTPILAETPIAMTIVSITMFQWFLYICVVTLKKCFTLGEMCVISQAAAVVVHGATEYICTAYYSDSTPTYLHYSDISPSMVLIHALVVGMIFIGVITYPLLRQSRRLAQRPYWRSLPTVENASVFQNKKLLAGVAFYILTAIIVLFIIAPITKAITGENPFMWTLDFLYMSPSRMFLCLYWSLTVITTVVVWVLILDFVPQSTQNERPFFGSNNGAEGKALTSALNKKRKLFHALSVIMFVPGVLFELAFLQLAFGVALSGFIYLEYLRYFAVWPWGKSLHVFLTEFIDNRDLGPVILSHIYLLLGCASPVWLGSSNVLASLSGILALGFGDAAASLVGKRYGRYRWPGTKKTVEGTLAFIVAVFISSLLIMYSSALIGVDDATRFVASAGRSEWLNYSLVITLTALLEAFSTQNDNIIIPLYMYTLVVLGHTL
;
A
#
# COMPACT_ATOMS: atom_id res chain seq x y z
N MET A 1 -50.99 -12.55 67.67
CA MET A 1 -52.42 -12.90 67.79
C MET A 1 -52.88 -13.45 66.44
N ILE A 2 -53.51 -14.64 66.43
CA ILE A 2 -54.63 -15.05 65.52
C ILE A 2 -54.33 -14.96 64.00
N SER A 3 -54.39 -16.01 63.15
CA SER A 3 -54.81 -17.42 63.32
C SER A 3 -54.50 -18.27 62.06
N GLY A 4 -54.40 -19.59 62.23
CA GLY A 4 -54.94 -20.64 61.33
C GLY A 4 -54.06 -21.09 60.14
N VAL A 5 -53.67 -22.35 59.90
CA VAL A 5 -54.42 -23.66 59.90
C VAL A 5 -55.38 -23.71 58.69
N GLU A 6 -55.47 -24.68 57.76
CA GLU A 6 -55.00 -26.08 57.54
C GLU A 6 -54.93 -26.33 55.99
N ASP A 7 -54.42 -27.43 55.40
CA ASP A 7 -53.09 -28.08 55.48
C ASP A 7 -52.89 -29.10 54.29
N GLU A 8 -51.76 -29.82 54.29
CA GLU A 8 -51.47 -31.16 53.70
C GLU A 8 -51.12 -31.47 52.22
N SER A 9 -50.23 -32.48 52.12
CA SER A 9 -49.78 -33.31 50.98
C SER A 9 -48.78 -32.71 49.96
N GLY A 10 -47.65 -33.36 49.61
CA GLY A 10 -47.03 -34.58 50.16
C GLY A 10 -45.93 -35.15 49.23
N LYS A 11 -44.93 -35.83 49.81
CA LYS A 11 -43.84 -36.63 49.17
C LYS A 11 -42.60 -35.89 48.62
N THR A 12 -41.57 -35.83 49.45
CA THR A 12 -40.17 -36.21 49.07
C THR A 12 -40.00 -37.74 49.22
N PRO A 13 -38.87 -38.42 48.86
CA PRO A 13 -37.58 -37.94 48.35
C PRO A 13 -36.99 -38.78 47.17
N ALA A 14 -35.68 -38.59 46.93
CA ALA A 14 -34.69 -39.56 46.43
C ALA A 14 -34.21 -39.54 44.95
N LYS A 15 -32.90 -39.27 44.85
CA LYS A 15 -31.90 -39.53 43.80
C LYS A 15 -32.19 -40.67 42.81
N CYS A 16 -31.82 -40.46 41.56
CA CYS A 16 -31.16 -41.50 40.74
C CYS A 16 -30.03 -40.87 39.89
N ASN A 17 -29.11 -41.71 39.40
CA ASN A 17 -27.76 -41.32 39.00
C ASN A 17 -27.57 -41.00 37.50
N THR A 18 -26.56 -40.15 37.25
CA THR A 18 -25.64 -40.08 36.09
C THR A 18 -25.95 -40.90 34.83
N ILE A 19 -25.88 -40.23 33.67
CA ILE A 19 -24.95 -40.58 32.57
C ILE A 19 -24.44 -39.27 31.94
N SER A 20 -23.15 -39.24 31.64
CA SER A 20 -22.44 -38.12 31.03
C SER A 20 -22.47 -38.16 29.50
N ASP A 21 -22.77 -37.05 28.83
CA ASP A 21 -22.32 -36.80 27.45
C ASP A 21 -21.22 -35.71 27.47
N PRO A 22 -19.93 -36.06 27.24
CA PRO A 22 -18.82 -35.14 27.39
C PRO A 22 -18.59 -34.34 26.09
N ARG A 23 -19.45 -33.37 25.77
CA ARG A 23 -19.24 -32.51 24.59
C ARG A 23 -19.82 -31.09 24.63
N HIS A 24 -19.71 -30.41 25.77
CA HIS A 24 -19.79 -28.93 25.80
C HIS A 24 -18.71 -28.33 26.70
N THR A 25 -17.52 -28.11 26.14
CA THR A 25 -16.59 -27.08 26.62
C THR A 25 -17.17 -25.69 26.33
N PRO A 26 -17.09 -24.72 27.23
CA PRO A 26 -17.50 -23.35 26.94
C PRO A 26 -16.53 -22.73 25.92
N ASP A 27 -17.05 -22.17 24.82
CA ASP A 27 -16.27 -21.43 23.83
C ASP A 27 -15.66 -20.18 24.45
N ALA A 28 -14.39 -20.27 24.83
CA ALA A 28 -13.65 -19.22 25.52
C ALA A 28 -12.32 -18.89 24.83
N ASP A 29 -12.31 -18.66 23.51
CA ASP A 29 -11.28 -17.79 22.90
C ASP A 29 -11.65 -17.18 21.52
N GLU A 30 -12.67 -16.30 21.45
CA GLU A 30 -12.85 -15.40 20.29
C GLU A 30 -11.84 -14.23 20.31
N GLY A 31 -10.57 -14.60 20.37
CA GLY A 31 -9.43 -13.77 20.04
C GLY A 31 -9.47 -13.29 18.58
N PHE A 32 -10.11 -12.13 18.39
CA PHE A 32 -10.22 -11.28 17.19
C PHE A 32 -11.43 -11.58 16.26
N ALA A 33 -12.22 -10.53 16.02
CA ALA A 33 -13.35 -10.42 15.09
C ALA A 33 -14.67 -11.11 15.46
N SER A 34 -15.33 -10.60 16.51
CA SER A 34 -16.74 -10.77 16.91
C SER A 34 -16.91 -9.86 18.14
N SER A 35 -17.67 -8.75 18.14
CA SER A 35 -19.14 -8.72 18.20
C SER A 35 -19.73 -7.31 17.89
N SER A 36 -19.16 -6.55 16.96
CA SER A 36 -19.72 -5.27 16.45
C SER A 36 -20.20 -5.33 15.00
N SER A 37 -20.21 -6.52 14.40
CA SER A 37 -20.69 -6.77 13.03
C SER A 37 -22.12 -6.29 12.81
N ILE A 38 -22.97 -6.35 13.83
CA ILE A 38 -24.41 -6.07 13.74
C ILE A 38 -24.73 -4.61 13.36
N GLU A 39 -23.92 -3.62 13.79
CA GLU A 39 -24.12 -2.21 13.40
C GLU A 39 -23.44 -1.87 12.05
N GLU A 40 -22.29 -2.50 11.74
CA GLU A 40 -21.66 -2.40 10.41
C GLU A 40 -22.54 -3.04 9.31
N ASP A 41 -23.24 -4.13 9.63
CA ASP A 41 -24.21 -4.79 8.73
C ASP A 41 -25.44 -3.92 8.46
N GLN A 42 -25.96 -3.17 9.45
CA GLN A 42 -27.09 -2.25 9.22
C GLN A 42 -26.70 -0.98 8.44
N ILE A 43 -25.53 -0.39 8.72
CA ILE A 43 -25.07 0.81 7.99
C ILE A 43 -24.67 0.45 6.56
N SER A 44 -24.04 -0.71 6.35
CA SER A 44 -23.75 -1.21 4.99
C SER A 44 -25.02 -1.56 4.21
N GLU A 45 -26.07 -2.07 4.85
CA GLU A 45 -27.38 -2.33 4.23
C GLU A 45 -28.07 -1.03 3.75
N VAL A 46 -27.94 0.09 4.49
CA VAL A 46 -28.43 1.42 4.06
C VAL A 46 -27.62 1.97 2.88
N ILE A 47 -26.29 1.82 2.90
CA ILE A 47 -25.40 2.22 1.80
C ILE A 47 -25.67 1.37 0.54
N ARG A 48 -25.98 0.07 0.73
CA ARG A 48 -26.38 -0.86 -0.34
C ARG A 48 -27.69 -0.43 -1.01
N ARG A 49 -28.69 0.00 -0.23
CA ARG A 49 -29.97 0.52 -0.75
C ARG A 49 -29.82 1.85 -1.49
N LYS A 50 -29.05 2.81 -0.97
CA LYS A 50 -28.77 4.07 -1.70
C LYS A 50 -28.02 3.84 -3.02
N ARG A 51 -27.09 2.86 -3.09
CA ARG A 51 -26.42 2.49 -4.36
C ARG A 51 -27.38 1.88 -5.39
N SER A 52 -28.36 1.07 -4.99
CA SER A 52 -29.38 0.55 -5.92
C SER A 52 -30.27 1.65 -6.51
N SER A 53 -30.58 2.73 -5.76
CA SER A 53 -31.28 3.90 -6.30
C SER A 53 -30.46 4.61 -7.39
N TYR A 54 -29.16 4.80 -7.15
CA TYR A 54 -28.24 5.47 -8.08
C TYR A 54 -27.99 4.71 -9.38
N GLN A 55 -28.06 3.37 -9.38
CA GLN A 55 -27.92 2.58 -10.61
C GLN A 55 -29.22 2.49 -11.42
N LEU A 56 -30.39 2.53 -10.76
CA LEU A 56 -31.68 2.56 -11.46
C LEU A 56 -31.83 3.84 -12.29
N GLN A 57 -31.48 5.00 -11.72
CA GLN A 57 -31.62 6.30 -12.37
C GLN A 57 -30.70 6.44 -13.59
N ASN A 58 -29.43 6.02 -13.47
CA ASN A 58 -28.44 6.01 -14.56
C ASN A 58 -28.84 5.14 -15.78
N ASN A 59 -29.65 4.08 -15.57
CA ASN A 59 -30.09 3.19 -16.65
C ASN A 59 -31.42 3.62 -17.31
N VAL A 60 -32.17 4.54 -16.69
CA VAL A 60 -33.38 5.13 -17.29
C VAL A 60 -33.01 6.33 -18.18
N GLU A 61 -32.12 7.22 -17.74
CA GLU A 61 -31.64 8.34 -18.59
C GLU A 61 -30.84 7.87 -19.82
N LYS A 62 -30.03 6.79 -19.68
CA LYS A 62 -29.39 6.14 -20.84
C LYS A 62 -30.37 5.56 -21.87
N ARG A 63 -31.66 5.45 -21.53
CA ARG A 63 -32.72 4.91 -22.41
C ARG A 63 -33.59 6.00 -23.05
N SER A 64 -33.47 7.26 -22.61
CA SER A 64 -34.25 8.39 -23.16
C SER A 64 -33.43 9.37 -24.00
N THR A 65 -32.10 9.32 -23.95
CA THR A 65 -31.23 10.23 -24.73
C THR A 65 -30.08 9.49 -25.40
N LEU A 66 -30.30 8.99 -26.62
CA LEU A 66 -29.37 9.04 -27.77
C LEU A 66 -29.95 8.31 -29.01
N ASP A 67 -31.15 8.72 -29.44
CA ASP A 67 -31.54 8.58 -30.84
C ASP A 67 -30.72 9.57 -31.68
N PHE A 68 -29.54 9.15 -32.15
CA PHE A 68 -28.85 9.82 -33.24
C PHE A 68 -27.96 8.83 -34.00
N LYS A 69 -28.01 8.89 -35.34
CA LYS A 69 -27.25 7.99 -36.22
C LYS A 69 -25.74 8.14 -35.96
N SER A 70 -25.10 7.10 -35.42
CA SER A 70 -23.64 7.05 -35.26
C SER A 70 -22.93 7.02 -36.61
N SER A 71 -21.86 7.80 -36.75
CA SER A 71 -21.10 7.86 -38.00
C SER A 71 -20.23 6.61 -38.20
N PRO A 72 -19.75 6.30 -39.43
CA PRO A 72 -18.80 5.22 -39.65
C PRO A 72 -17.49 5.37 -38.86
N ILE A 73 -17.13 6.60 -38.50
CA ILE A 73 -15.94 6.95 -37.71
C ILE A 73 -16.10 6.48 -36.26
N ASP A 74 -17.31 6.58 -35.69
CA ASP A 74 -17.61 6.14 -34.33
C ASP A 74 -17.62 4.61 -34.21
N ALA A 75 -18.01 3.90 -35.28
CA ALA A 75 -17.91 2.45 -35.36
C ALA A 75 -16.45 1.98 -35.40
N GLY A 76 -15.60 2.62 -36.22
CA GLY A 76 -14.16 2.36 -36.25
C GLY A 76 -13.48 2.64 -34.89
N ARG A 77 -13.88 3.72 -34.21
CA ARG A 77 -13.41 4.03 -32.85
C ARG A 77 -13.82 2.97 -31.84
N LYS A 78 -15.07 2.49 -31.84
CA LYS A 78 -15.51 1.39 -30.95
C LYS A 78 -14.72 0.10 -31.17
N ILE A 79 -14.46 -0.29 -32.44
CA ILE A 79 -13.67 -1.49 -32.76
C ILE A 79 -12.23 -1.35 -32.25
N LEU A 80 -11.65 -0.14 -32.30
CA LEU A 80 -10.33 0.15 -31.74
C LEU A 80 -10.34 0.14 -30.20
N GLU A 81 -11.40 0.66 -29.58
CA GLU A 81 -11.62 0.64 -28.12
C GLU A 81 -11.88 -0.77 -27.57
N GLU A 82 -12.50 -1.67 -28.35
CA GLU A 82 -12.63 -3.11 -28.00
C GLU A 82 -11.31 -3.88 -28.20
N LYS A 83 -10.52 -3.55 -29.24
CA LYS A 83 -9.23 -4.22 -29.48
C LYS A 83 -8.12 -3.79 -28.52
N ILE A 84 -8.20 -2.60 -27.93
CA ILE A 84 -7.20 -2.07 -26.99
C ILE A 84 -7.85 -1.94 -25.60
N SER A 85 -7.93 -3.05 -24.88
CA SER A 85 -8.23 -3.03 -23.44
C SER A 85 -7.03 -2.45 -22.66
N MET A 86 -7.26 -1.99 -21.42
CA MET A 86 -6.21 -1.35 -20.61
C MET A 86 -5.08 -2.32 -20.22
N ALA A 87 -5.46 -3.53 -19.80
CA ALA A 87 -4.55 -4.56 -19.29
C ALA A 87 -3.38 -4.91 -20.24
N PRO A 88 -3.55 -5.14 -21.56
CA PRO A 88 -2.43 -5.41 -22.44
C PRO A 88 -1.46 -4.23 -22.57
N VAL A 89 -1.92 -2.97 -22.54
CA VAL A 89 -1.00 -1.81 -22.66
C VAL A 89 -0.16 -1.64 -21.38
N GLU A 90 -0.78 -1.71 -20.20
CA GLU A 90 -0.05 -1.71 -18.93
C GLU A 90 0.94 -2.90 -18.85
N ALA A 91 0.50 -4.11 -19.23
CA ALA A 91 1.36 -5.29 -19.26
C ALA A 91 2.53 -5.16 -20.25
N ILE A 92 2.33 -4.57 -21.44
CA ILE A 92 3.40 -4.31 -22.41
C ILE A 92 4.43 -3.33 -21.84
N LEU A 93 4.00 -2.22 -21.22
CA LEU A 93 4.90 -1.23 -20.63
C LEU A 93 5.78 -1.87 -19.55
N TRP A 94 5.20 -2.63 -18.62
CA TRP A 94 5.96 -3.37 -17.60
C TRP A 94 6.89 -4.42 -18.21
N THR A 95 6.41 -5.23 -19.16
CA THR A 95 7.19 -6.30 -19.79
C THR A 95 8.41 -5.73 -20.51
N PHE A 96 8.21 -4.71 -21.34
CA PHE A 96 9.28 -4.02 -22.06
C PHE A 96 10.29 -3.39 -21.11
N SER A 97 9.81 -2.70 -20.07
CA SER A 97 10.68 -2.06 -19.07
C SER A 97 11.48 -3.07 -18.25
N PHE A 98 10.87 -4.20 -17.88
CA PHE A 98 11.55 -5.27 -17.16
C PHE A 98 12.64 -5.93 -18.02
N ILE A 99 12.31 -6.29 -19.27
CA ILE A 99 13.27 -6.85 -20.23
C ILE A 99 14.42 -5.87 -20.46
N TRP A 100 14.13 -4.58 -20.62
CA TRP A 100 15.15 -3.55 -20.77
C TRP A 100 16.09 -3.47 -19.56
N VAL A 101 15.55 -3.36 -18.34
CA VAL A 101 16.35 -3.29 -17.11
C VAL A 101 17.22 -4.54 -16.93
N PHE A 102 16.67 -5.73 -17.16
CA PHE A 102 17.41 -7.00 -17.02
C PHE A 102 18.39 -7.24 -18.17
N PHE A 103 18.13 -6.70 -19.37
CA PHE A 103 19.10 -6.70 -20.47
C PHE A 103 20.31 -5.80 -20.17
N GLN A 104 20.08 -4.61 -19.58
CA GLN A 104 21.15 -3.73 -19.11
C GLN A 104 21.98 -4.38 -18.00
N LEU A 105 21.38 -5.22 -17.15
CA LEU A 105 22.11 -6.02 -16.15
C LEU A 105 22.89 -7.21 -16.78
N TYR A 106 22.35 -7.84 -17.82
CA TYR A 106 22.98 -8.96 -18.53
C TYR A 106 24.16 -8.54 -19.42
N THR A 107 24.17 -7.29 -19.88
CA THR A 107 25.20 -6.72 -20.76
C THR A 107 26.22 -5.86 -20.01
N ASP A 108 26.16 -5.80 -18.68
CA ASP A 108 27.13 -5.08 -17.87
C ASP A 108 28.36 -5.97 -17.59
N ASP A 109 29.35 -5.91 -18.49
CA ASP A 109 30.60 -6.68 -18.41
C ASP A 109 31.39 -6.41 -17.10
N ASN A 110 31.13 -5.28 -16.41
CA ASN A 110 31.72 -4.95 -15.12
C ASN A 110 30.96 -5.56 -13.93
N SER A 111 29.78 -6.13 -14.15
CA SER A 111 29.02 -6.77 -13.09
C SER A 111 29.64 -8.12 -12.77
N SER A 112 29.98 -8.37 -11.50
CA SER A 112 30.46 -9.67 -11.02
C SER A 112 29.36 -10.74 -11.00
N PHE A 113 28.23 -10.50 -11.67
CA PHE A 113 27.03 -11.30 -11.60
C PHE A 113 27.02 -12.30 -12.75
N ASN A 114 26.93 -13.59 -12.42
CA ASN A 114 26.95 -14.63 -13.44
C ASN A 114 25.68 -14.57 -14.30
N ASN A 115 25.82 -14.34 -15.61
CA ASN A 115 24.73 -14.25 -16.58
C ASN A 115 23.76 -15.44 -16.56
N SER A 116 24.22 -16.64 -16.18
CA SER A 116 23.34 -17.80 -15.99
C SER A 116 22.34 -17.64 -14.83
N ILE A 117 22.69 -16.89 -13.79
CA ILE A 117 21.84 -16.61 -12.63
C ILE A 117 20.77 -15.56 -12.98
N ILE A 118 21.11 -14.55 -13.80
CA ILE A 118 20.13 -13.56 -14.31
C ILE A 118 19.09 -14.26 -15.17
N ALA A 119 19.57 -15.11 -16.10
CA ALA A 119 18.71 -15.92 -16.95
C ALA A 119 17.85 -16.89 -16.12
N GLY A 120 18.41 -17.50 -15.08
CA GLY A 120 17.71 -18.35 -14.12
C GLY A 120 16.55 -17.63 -13.43
N TRP A 121 16.81 -16.49 -12.78
CA TRP A 121 15.77 -15.69 -12.12
C TRP A 121 14.70 -15.19 -13.10
N THR A 122 15.12 -14.67 -14.25
CA THR A 122 14.22 -14.21 -15.31
C THR A 122 13.28 -15.34 -15.75
N THR A 123 13.84 -16.53 -15.97
CA THR A 123 13.07 -17.73 -16.34
C THR A 123 12.09 -18.13 -15.25
N VAL A 124 12.51 -18.17 -13.97
CA VAL A 124 11.63 -18.56 -12.85
C VAL A 124 10.48 -17.57 -12.66
N VAL A 125 10.73 -16.26 -12.76
CA VAL A 125 9.68 -15.22 -12.65
C VAL A 125 8.68 -15.33 -13.79
N TRP A 126 9.14 -15.42 -15.05
CA TRP A 126 8.26 -15.57 -16.20
C TRP A 126 7.48 -16.89 -16.19
N PHE A 127 8.11 -17.99 -15.78
CA PHE A 127 7.45 -19.28 -15.61
C PHE A 127 6.36 -19.23 -14.52
N GLY A 128 6.63 -18.57 -13.38
CA GLY A 128 5.61 -18.36 -12.35
C GLY A 128 4.42 -17.50 -12.82
N ILE A 129 4.67 -16.44 -13.59
CA ILE A 129 3.62 -15.62 -14.23
C ILE A 129 2.82 -16.47 -15.24
N LEU A 130 3.47 -17.32 -16.02
CA LEU A 130 2.83 -18.24 -16.96
C LEU A 130 1.94 -19.26 -16.23
N LEU A 131 2.42 -19.89 -15.16
CA LEU A 131 1.66 -20.84 -14.34
C LEU A 131 0.40 -20.21 -13.74
N VAL A 132 0.50 -18.99 -13.18
CA VAL A 132 -0.67 -18.27 -12.68
C VAL A 132 -1.66 -17.96 -13.81
N ASN A 133 -1.20 -17.55 -14.98
CA ASN A 133 -2.06 -17.28 -16.14
C ASN A 133 -2.75 -18.54 -16.69
N ILE A 134 -2.08 -19.70 -16.69
CA ILE A 134 -2.68 -20.99 -17.08
C ILE A 134 -3.74 -21.40 -16.06
N SER A 135 -3.40 -21.37 -14.76
CA SER A 135 -4.31 -21.69 -13.65
C SER A 135 -5.59 -20.84 -13.69
N ARG A 136 -5.44 -19.53 -13.96
CA ARG A 136 -6.55 -18.59 -14.12
C ARG A 136 -7.51 -19.01 -15.25
N LYS A 137 -6.95 -19.35 -16.42
CA LYS A 137 -7.74 -19.80 -17.58
C LYS A 137 -8.49 -21.11 -17.32
N SER A 138 -7.88 -22.08 -16.63
CA SER A 138 -8.59 -23.32 -16.27
C SER A 138 -9.78 -23.07 -15.35
N THR A 139 -9.64 -22.19 -14.34
CA THR A 139 -10.75 -21.85 -13.45
C THR A 139 -11.86 -21.05 -14.15
N GLU A 140 -11.52 -20.19 -15.11
CA GLU A 140 -12.51 -19.50 -15.95
C GLU A 140 -13.27 -20.48 -16.85
N PHE A 141 -12.59 -21.49 -17.40
CA PHE A 141 -13.20 -22.55 -18.19
C PHE A 141 -14.19 -23.39 -17.36
N GLU A 142 -13.79 -23.89 -16.19
CA GLU A 142 -14.69 -24.61 -15.25
C GLU A 142 -15.91 -23.79 -14.84
N LEU A 143 -15.73 -22.48 -14.60
CA LEU A 143 -16.84 -21.56 -14.28
C LEU A 143 -17.79 -21.36 -15.48
N SER A 144 -17.25 -21.38 -16.71
CA SER A 144 -18.07 -21.28 -17.92
C SER A 144 -18.87 -22.56 -18.18
N GLU A 145 -18.24 -23.75 -18.11
CA GLU A 145 -18.91 -25.04 -18.28
C GLU A 145 -19.99 -25.27 -17.21
N SER A 146 -19.70 -25.00 -15.94
CA SER A 146 -20.71 -25.14 -14.86
C SER A 146 -21.89 -24.17 -15.01
N SER A 147 -21.69 -23.01 -15.62
CA SER A 147 -22.78 -22.09 -15.97
C SER A 147 -23.59 -22.54 -17.21
N ALA A 148 -22.94 -23.19 -18.17
CA ALA A 148 -23.58 -23.76 -19.35
C ALA A 148 -24.38 -25.02 -19.01
N ALA A 149 -23.81 -25.97 -18.27
CA ALA A 149 -24.51 -27.18 -17.81
C ALA A 149 -25.73 -26.84 -16.93
N SER A 150 -25.64 -25.79 -16.10
CA SER A 150 -26.77 -25.24 -15.34
C SER A 150 -27.89 -24.62 -16.21
N SER A 151 -27.67 -24.45 -17.51
CA SER A 151 -28.65 -23.87 -18.45
C SER A 151 -29.44 -24.93 -19.22
N ASP A 152 -28.83 -26.09 -19.48
CA ASP A 152 -29.39 -27.12 -20.36
C ASP A 152 -30.25 -28.19 -19.62
N ASP A 153 -30.13 -28.31 -18.29
CA ASP A 153 -30.89 -29.22 -17.41
C ASP A 153 -32.39 -28.84 -17.22
N LEU A 154 -33.01 -28.15 -18.19
CA LEU A 154 -34.42 -27.69 -18.13
C LEU A 154 -35.35 -28.26 -19.21
N LEU A 155 -34.94 -29.34 -19.90
CA LEU A 155 -35.82 -30.12 -20.77
C LEU A 155 -35.82 -31.61 -20.38
N ASP A 156 -37.03 -32.19 -20.36
CA ASP A 156 -37.41 -33.59 -20.10
C ASP A 156 -37.29 -34.19 -18.67
N SER A 157 -38.38 -34.04 -17.90
CA SER A 157 -39.03 -35.16 -17.16
C SER A 157 -40.35 -34.73 -16.47
N PRO A 158 -41.48 -35.46 -16.63
CA PRO A 158 -42.74 -35.15 -15.95
C PRO A 158 -43.05 -36.05 -14.73
N LYS A 159 -43.60 -35.43 -13.67
CA LYS A 159 -44.13 -36.03 -12.39
C LYS A 159 -43.00 -36.40 -11.41
N GLU A 160 -42.99 -35.91 -10.17
CA GLU A 160 -44.05 -36.14 -9.17
C GLU A 160 -44.17 -35.02 -8.11
N LYS A 161 -45.30 -34.97 -7.38
CA LYS A 161 -45.64 -33.92 -6.42
C LYS A 161 -45.13 -34.21 -5.00
N ARG A 162 -44.37 -33.30 -4.39
CA ARG A 162 -44.54 -33.00 -2.95
C ARG A 162 -44.19 -31.55 -2.60
N ARG A 163 -44.92 -31.00 -1.62
CA ARG A 163 -45.04 -29.56 -1.34
C ARG A 163 -43.85 -29.02 -0.53
N VAL A 164 -43.33 -27.86 -0.92
CA VAL A 164 -42.75 -26.87 -0.01
C VAL A 164 -43.37 -25.50 -0.35
N MET A 165 -43.66 -24.70 0.67
CA MET A 165 -44.38 -23.42 0.52
C MET A 165 -43.59 -22.38 -0.29
N TYR A 166 -44.36 -21.57 -1.03
CA TYR A 166 -43.91 -20.26 -1.49
C TYR A 166 -43.66 -19.34 -0.28
N ASP A 167 -42.51 -18.65 -0.27
CA ASP A 167 -42.42 -17.27 0.22
C ASP A 167 -41.62 -16.44 -0.80
N GLY A 168 -41.92 -15.15 -0.88
CA GLY A 168 -41.80 -14.36 -2.10
C GLY A 168 -40.44 -13.71 -2.38
N ASN A 169 -40.28 -13.37 -3.66
CA ASN A 169 -39.40 -12.31 -4.18
C ASN A 169 -37.90 -12.33 -3.79
N LYS A 170 -37.09 -12.92 -4.68
CA LYS A 170 -35.73 -12.45 -5.01
C LYS A 170 -35.30 -12.86 -6.42
N LYS A 171 -35.89 -12.23 -7.46
CA LYS A 171 -35.29 -12.25 -8.80
C LYS A 171 -33.92 -11.55 -8.72
N LYS A 172 -32.83 -12.32 -8.76
CA LYS A 172 -31.47 -11.78 -8.94
C LYS A 172 -31.39 -11.21 -10.36
N LEU A 173 -31.44 -9.89 -10.49
CA LEU A 173 -31.17 -9.19 -11.74
C LEU A 173 -29.65 -9.15 -11.97
N SER A 174 -29.09 -10.21 -12.56
CA SER A 174 -27.65 -10.35 -12.80
C SER A 174 -27.20 -9.61 -14.07
N ASN A 175 -27.37 -8.28 -14.09
CA ASN A 175 -26.67 -7.42 -15.06
C ASN A 175 -25.41 -6.84 -14.39
N GLY A 176 -24.42 -7.71 -14.18
CA GLY A 176 -23.03 -7.34 -13.91
C GLY A 176 -22.17 -7.68 -15.12
N SER A 177 -21.06 -6.96 -15.31
CA SER A 177 -20.03 -7.30 -16.29
C SER A 177 -19.48 -8.72 -16.08
N PRO A 178 -18.81 -9.34 -17.09
CA PRO A 178 -18.26 -10.68 -16.97
C PRO A 178 -17.42 -10.84 -15.69
N ASN A 179 -17.49 -12.03 -15.08
CA ASN A 179 -16.80 -12.34 -13.83
C ASN A 179 -15.28 -12.37 -14.04
N GLU A 180 -14.60 -11.23 -13.98
CA GLU A 180 -13.14 -11.21 -13.95
C GLU A 180 -12.61 -12.03 -12.76
N SER A 181 -11.75 -12.99 -13.06
CA SER A 181 -11.08 -13.82 -12.08
C SER A 181 -9.93 -13.01 -11.44
N VAL A 182 -10.16 -12.59 -10.20
CA VAL A 182 -9.19 -11.77 -9.42
C VAL A 182 -8.24 -12.73 -8.71
N ASN A 183 -6.93 -12.54 -8.87
CA ASN A 183 -5.92 -13.32 -8.15
C ASN A 183 -6.03 -13.13 -6.63
N ARG A 184 -5.82 -14.21 -5.86
CA ARG A 184 -6.08 -14.25 -4.41
C ARG A 184 -4.98 -15.02 -3.69
N ILE A 185 -4.79 -14.72 -2.41
CA ILE A 185 -3.87 -15.42 -1.50
C ILE A 185 -4.59 -15.77 -0.18
N PHE A 186 -4.09 -16.76 0.56
CA PHE A 186 -4.57 -17.17 1.90
C PHE A 186 -6.08 -17.47 2.03
N GLY A 187 -6.78 -17.83 0.94
CA GLY A 187 -8.23 -17.99 0.94
C GLY A 187 -8.99 -16.66 1.17
N ALA A 188 -8.40 -15.54 0.76
CA ALA A 188 -9.04 -14.22 0.79
C ALA A 188 -10.31 -14.19 -0.08
N SER A 189 -11.33 -13.46 0.39
CA SER A 189 -12.51 -13.16 -0.43
C SER A 189 -12.19 -11.98 -1.37
N LYS A 190 -12.84 -11.88 -2.54
CA LYS A 190 -12.68 -10.72 -3.44
C LYS A 190 -12.90 -9.38 -2.71
N THR A 191 -13.75 -9.38 -1.67
CA THR A 191 -14.03 -8.23 -0.78
C THR A 191 -12.89 -7.79 0.14
N SER A 192 -11.77 -8.52 0.23
CA SER A 192 -10.56 -8.06 0.91
C SER A 192 -9.76 -7.05 0.08
N PHE A 193 -9.94 -7.01 -1.24
CA PHE A 193 -9.15 -6.19 -2.16
C PHE A 193 -9.91 -4.94 -2.62
N ARG A 194 -9.18 -3.96 -3.17
CA ARG A 194 -9.71 -2.69 -3.70
C ARG A 194 -10.50 -2.96 -5.00
N ALA A 195 -11.82 -2.80 -4.95
CA ALA A 195 -12.75 -3.28 -6.01
C ALA A 195 -12.82 -2.43 -7.30
N ASN A 196 -12.02 -1.36 -7.42
CA ASN A 196 -12.08 -0.39 -8.53
C ASN A 196 -10.78 -0.35 -9.36
N ALA A 197 -9.95 -1.39 -9.28
CA ALA A 197 -8.65 -1.49 -9.94
C ALA A 197 -8.37 -2.95 -10.30
N ASP A 198 -7.47 -3.16 -11.26
CA ASP A 198 -6.93 -4.48 -11.59
C ASP A 198 -6.12 -5.03 -10.41
N ASP A 199 -5.93 -6.35 -10.34
CA ASP A 199 -5.21 -6.99 -9.24
C ASP A 199 -3.76 -6.53 -9.13
N GLY A 200 -3.16 -6.06 -10.23
CA GLY A 200 -1.83 -5.46 -10.26
C GLY A 200 -0.70 -6.45 -10.04
N LEU A 201 -0.94 -7.77 -10.17
CA LEU A 201 0.05 -8.81 -9.90
C LEU A 201 1.38 -8.57 -10.61
N LEU A 202 1.33 -8.19 -11.88
CA LEU A 202 2.52 -7.99 -12.72
C LEU A 202 3.34 -6.76 -12.27
N CYS A 203 2.68 -5.66 -11.89
CA CYS A 203 3.34 -4.53 -11.24
C CYS A 203 3.99 -4.94 -9.90
N GLY A 204 3.26 -5.68 -9.06
CA GLY A 204 3.75 -6.12 -7.75
C GLY A 204 4.94 -7.07 -7.80
N VAL A 205 5.00 -7.92 -8.82
CA VAL A 205 6.07 -8.92 -9.01
C VAL A 205 7.32 -8.31 -9.64
N LEU A 206 7.20 -7.29 -10.49
CA LEU A 206 8.32 -6.77 -11.29
C LEU A 206 8.95 -5.47 -10.75
N LEU A 207 8.20 -4.58 -10.10
CA LEU A 207 8.67 -3.22 -9.77
C LEU A 207 9.93 -3.20 -8.88
N LEU A 208 9.91 -3.86 -7.72
CA LEU A 208 11.06 -3.82 -6.81
C LEU A 208 12.28 -4.61 -7.31
N PRO A 209 12.13 -5.77 -7.99
CA PRO A 209 13.24 -6.37 -8.74
C PRO A 209 13.85 -5.44 -9.79
N MET A 210 13.05 -4.66 -10.54
CA MET A 210 13.57 -3.66 -11.47
C MET A 210 14.34 -2.54 -10.75
N VAL A 211 13.81 -2.02 -9.64
CA VAL A 211 14.49 -1.00 -8.81
C VAL A 211 15.85 -1.51 -8.32
N ALA A 212 15.90 -2.75 -7.80
CA ALA A 212 17.13 -3.37 -7.31
C ALA A 212 18.13 -3.68 -8.43
N ALA A 213 17.66 -4.13 -9.60
CA ALA A 213 18.51 -4.39 -10.77
C ALA A 213 19.10 -3.08 -11.34
N ALA A 214 18.29 -2.03 -11.52
CA ALA A 214 18.79 -0.72 -11.94
C ALA A 214 19.80 -0.14 -10.95
N LYS A 215 19.60 -0.36 -9.65
CA LYS A 215 20.57 0.00 -8.60
C LYS A 215 21.89 -0.77 -8.69
N LEU A 216 21.84 -2.05 -9.03
CA LEU A 216 23.03 -2.89 -9.17
C LEU A 216 23.89 -2.44 -10.37
N VAL A 217 23.24 -2.16 -11.50
CA VAL A 217 23.87 -1.58 -12.71
C VAL A 217 24.47 -0.20 -12.43
N ASP A 218 23.75 0.69 -11.72
CA ASP A 218 24.25 2.02 -11.33
C ASP A 218 25.50 1.95 -10.42
N GLY A 219 25.57 0.93 -9.56
CA GLY A 219 26.73 0.68 -8.70
C GLY A 219 27.92 0.09 -9.45
N SER A 220 27.68 -0.91 -10.31
CA SER A 220 28.73 -1.58 -11.09
C SER A 220 29.43 -0.62 -12.06
N ARG A 221 28.67 0.18 -12.81
CA ARG A 221 29.21 1.18 -13.75
C ARG A 221 30.08 2.26 -13.12
N LYS A 222 29.99 2.45 -11.81
CA LYS A 222 30.77 3.45 -11.05
C LYS A 222 32.02 2.87 -10.41
N ASN A 223 32.31 1.58 -10.61
CA ASN A 223 33.41 0.87 -9.96
C ASN A 223 33.40 1.04 -8.43
N ILE A 224 32.21 1.02 -7.82
CA ILE A 224 32.06 1.05 -6.35
C ILE A 224 32.59 -0.28 -5.79
N ASP A 225 33.11 -0.23 -4.56
CA ASP A 225 33.62 -1.40 -3.82
C ASP A 225 32.73 -2.64 -3.98
N GLN A 226 33.38 -3.78 -4.21
CA GLN A 226 32.72 -5.08 -4.43
C GLN A 226 31.72 -5.43 -3.30
N TYR A 227 31.97 -4.98 -2.07
CA TYR A 227 31.08 -5.14 -0.92
C TYR A 227 29.75 -4.37 -1.06
N GLN A 228 29.75 -3.17 -1.66
CA GLN A 228 28.53 -2.41 -1.94
C GLN A 228 27.72 -3.04 -3.08
N ILE A 229 28.41 -3.58 -4.10
CA ILE A 229 27.78 -4.36 -5.17
C ILE A 229 27.10 -5.61 -4.57
N ALA A 230 27.80 -6.36 -3.72
CA ALA A 230 27.26 -7.51 -2.99
C ALA A 230 26.07 -7.13 -2.09
N TYR A 231 26.15 -6.01 -1.37
CA TYR A 231 25.05 -5.48 -0.55
C TYR A 231 23.78 -5.27 -1.37
N VAL A 232 23.87 -4.58 -2.52
CA VAL A 232 22.72 -4.36 -3.42
C VAL A 232 22.23 -5.66 -4.05
N GLN A 233 23.14 -6.57 -4.42
CA GLN A 233 22.82 -7.87 -4.98
C GLN A 233 21.97 -8.73 -4.04
N VAL A 234 22.28 -8.75 -2.73
CA VAL A 234 21.45 -9.46 -1.73
C VAL A 234 20.01 -8.94 -1.74
N ARG A 235 19.79 -7.63 -1.93
CA ARG A 235 18.44 -7.06 -2.04
C ARG A 235 17.73 -7.53 -3.30
N LEU A 236 18.44 -7.58 -4.44
CA LEU A 236 17.90 -8.08 -5.71
C LEU A 236 17.44 -9.54 -5.59
N GLU A 237 18.32 -10.42 -5.10
CA GLU A 237 18.01 -11.84 -4.85
C GLU A 237 16.83 -11.99 -3.88
N LEU A 238 16.78 -11.19 -2.80
CA LEU A 238 15.71 -11.22 -1.81
C LEU A 238 14.35 -10.78 -2.37
N VAL A 239 14.27 -9.68 -3.14
CA VAL A 239 12.99 -9.22 -3.73
C VAL A 239 12.51 -10.15 -4.86
N LEU A 240 13.42 -10.70 -5.65
CA LEU A 240 13.10 -11.74 -6.64
C LEU A 240 12.52 -12.99 -5.94
N PHE A 241 13.12 -13.42 -4.84
CA PHE A 241 12.62 -14.55 -4.07
C PHE A 241 11.22 -14.28 -3.47
N MET A 242 10.99 -13.08 -2.92
CA MET A 242 9.66 -12.66 -2.46
C MET A 242 8.62 -12.62 -3.59
N SER A 243 8.99 -12.16 -4.79
CA SER A 243 8.15 -12.17 -5.98
C SER A 243 7.76 -13.59 -6.41
N VAL A 244 8.70 -14.55 -6.39
CA VAL A 244 8.41 -15.97 -6.65
C VAL A 244 7.49 -16.56 -5.58
N ILE A 245 7.69 -16.22 -4.31
CA ILE A 245 6.79 -16.65 -3.22
C ILE A 245 5.37 -16.12 -3.43
N LEU A 246 5.18 -14.88 -3.88
CA LEU A 246 3.83 -14.38 -4.19
C LEU A 246 3.19 -15.19 -5.33
N LEU A 247 3.92 -15.45 -6.41
CA LEU A 247 3.41 -16.25 -7.54
C LEU A 247 3.00 -17.66 -7.09
N LEU A 248 3.81 -18.30 -6.25
CA LEU A 248 3.46 -19.58 -5.61
C LEU A 248 2.22 -19.46 -4.74
N LEU A 249 2.08 -18.41 -3.91
CA LEU A 249 0.90 -18.22 -3.05
C LEU A 249 -0.39 -18.01 -3.85
N VAL A 250 -0.33 -17.32 -4.99
CA VAL A 250 -1.47 -17.14 -5.90
C VAL A 250 -1.84 -18.48 -6.55
N PHE A 251 -0.85 -19.17 -7.13
CA PHE A 251 -1.03 -20.48 -7.76
C PHE A 251 -1.62 -21.51 -6.78
N THR A 252 -0.98 -21.70 -5.63
CA THR A 252 -1.42 -22.62 -4.57
C THR A 252 -2.80 -22.24 -4.02
N ASN A 253 -3.15 -20.95 -3.97
CA ASN A 253 -4.49 -20.54 -3.56
C ASN A 253 -5.56 -21.02 -4.53
N GLU A 254 -5.35 -21.01 -5.84
CA GLU A 254 -6.38 -21.51 -6.78
C GLU A 254 -6.50 -23.04 -6.73
N TYR A 255 -5.39 -23.79 -6.77
CA TYR A 255 -5.41 -25.26 -6.73
C TYR A 255 -5.89 -25.89 -5.41
N LEU A 256 -5.69 -25.26 -4.24
CA LEU A 256 -6.09 -25.83 -2.94
C LEU A 256 -7.62 -25.74 -2.65
N HIS A 257 -8.48 -25.71 -3.67
CA HIS A 257 -9.93 -25.71 -3.50
C HIS A 257 -10.49 -26.79 -2.53
N PRO A 258 -10.02 -28.06 -2.51
CA PRO A 258 -10.46 -29.04 -1.52
C PRO A 258 -9.98 -28.73 -0.09
N LEU A 259 -8.72 -28.32 0.12
CA LEU A 259 -8.17 -28.04 1.46
C LEU A 259 -8.82 -26.82 2.14
N LYS A 260 -9.35 -25.86 1.36
CA LYS A 260 -10.10 -24.70 1.89
C LYS A 260 -11.34 -25.09 2.72
N ARG A 261 -11.88 -26.31 2.56
CA ARG A 261 -13.00 -26.83 3.35
C ARG A 261 -12.59 -27.29 4.76
N VAL A 262 -11.30 -27.62 4.95
CA VAL A 262 -10.77 -28.19 6.20
C VAL A 262 -9.95 -27.16 6.98
N ILE A 263 -9.16 -26.33 6.29
CA ILE A 263 -8.22 -25.40 6.92
C ILE A 263 -8.79 -23.97 6.97
N ARG A 264 -9.10 -23.48 8.18
CA ARG A 264 -9.49 -22.06 8.43
C ARG A 264 -8.36 -21.12 7.98
N LYS A 265 -8.69 -19.92 7.51
CA LYS A 265 -7.72 -18.95 6.91
C LYS A 265 -6.39 -18.76 7.66
N ARG A 266 -6.41 -18.78 9.00
CA ARG A 266 -5.19 -18.71 9.84
C ARG A 266 -4.24 -19.89 9.61
N GLY A 267 -4.76 -21.10 9.42
CA GLY A 267 -3.97 -22.31 9.14
C GLY A 267 -3.34 -22.30 7.75
N LEU A 268 -3.99 -21.72 6.73
CA LEU A 268 -3.38 -21.53 5.41
C LEU A 268 -2.17 -20.58 5.47
N PHE A 269 -2.27 -19.51 6.27
CA PHE A 269 -1.16 -18.59 6.53
C PHE A 269 -0.01 -19.25 7.32
N VAL A 270 -0.30 -20.00 8.39
CA VAL A 270 0.74 -20.71 9.15
C VAL A 270 1.42 -21.80 8.31
N SER A 271 0.65 -22.54 7.50
CA SER A 271 1.19 -23.53 6.56
C SER A 271 2.07 -22.87 5.49
N SER A 272 1.69 -21.70 4.98
CA SER A 272 2.51 -20.88 4.08
C SER A 272 3.87 -20.55 4.68
N ILE A 273 3.92 -20.09 5.94
CA ILE A 273 5.19 -19.77 6.61
C ILE A 273 6.09 -21.01 6.69
N LEU A 274 5.54 -22.16 7.11
CA LEU A 274 6.31 -23.40 7.22
C LEU A 274 6.86 -23.87 5.86
N VAL A 275 6.02 -23.85 4.83
CA VAL A 275 6.41 -24.22 3.45
C VAL A 275 7.48 -23.25 2.92
N SER A 276 7.33 -21.95 3.16
CA SER A 276 8.31 -20.95 2.71
C SER A 276 9.62 -20.97 3.51
N ALA A 277 9.61 -21.38 4.78
CA ALA A 277 10.85 -21.64 5.52
C ALA A 277 11.62 -22.84 4.93
N LEU A 278 10.93 -23.94 4.62
CA LEU A 278 11.53 -25.09 3.93
C LEU A 278 12.01 -24.73 2.52
N PHE A 279 11.23 -23.94 1.78
CA PHE A 279 11.59 -23.46 0.44
C PHE A 279 12.78 -22.49 0.49
N THR A 280 12.91 -21.68 1.56
CA THR A 280 14.10 -20.85 1.80
C THR A 280 15.34 -21.72 1.94
N ILE A 281 15.30 -22.78 2.76
CA ILE A 281 16.41 -23.73 2.89
C ILE A 281 16.77 -24.37 1.54
N LEU A 282 15.76 -24.83 0.78
CA LEU A 282 15.97 -25.43 -0.54
C LEU A 282 16.65 -24.45 -1.51
N ILE A 283 16.15 -23.23 -1.64
CA ILE A 283 16.73 -22.23 -2.56
C ILE A 283 18.12 -21.80 -2.07
N THR A 284 18.28 -21.33 -0.83
CA THR A 284 19.54 -20.73 -0.36
C THR A 284 20.66 -21.72 -0.04
N ARG A 285 20.40 -23.03 -0.03
CA ARG A 285 21.43 -24.05 0.25
C ARG A 285 21.62 -25.08 -0.86
N LEU A 286 20.66 -25.27 -1.75
CA LEU A 286 20.72 -26.28 -2.81
C LEU A 286 20.54 -25.71 -4.22
N SER A 287 20.20 -24.42 -4.38
CA SER A 287 20.10 -23.76 -5.69
C SER A 287 21.24 -22.78 -5.94
N PRO A 288 21.84 -22.74 -7.15
CA PRO A 288 22.82 -21.72 -7.53
C PRO A 288 22.19 -20.34 -7.80
N LEU A 289 20.87 -20.18 -7.66
CA LEU A 289 20.17 -18.91 -7.95
C LEU A 289 20.47 -17.79 -6.97
N THR A 290 20.88 -18.10 -5.73
CA THR A 290 21.09 -17.12 -4.65
C THR A 290 22.54 -17.15 -4.14
N PRO A 291 23.55 -16.79 -4.95
CA PRO A 291 24.96 -16.94 -4.56
C PRO A 291 25.31 -16.11 -3.32
N ILE A 292 24.93 -14.83 -3.25
CA ILE A 292 25.31 -13.96 -2.12
C ILE A 292 24.27 -14.00 -1.00
N LEU A 293 22.98 -14.14 -1.31
CA LEU A 293 21.97 -14.36 -0.27
C LEU A 293 22.20 -15.70 0.48
N ALA A 294 22.85 -16.69 -0.13
CA ALA A 294 23.29 -17.91 0.57
C ALA A 294 24.42 -17.68 1.59
N GLU A 295 25.27 -16.66 1.42
CA GLU A 295 26.30 -16.30 2.42
C GLU A 295 25.66 -15.76 3.71
N THR A 296 24.44 -15.23 3.64
CA THR A 296 23.75 -14.71 4.83
C THR A 296 23.34 -15.82 5.81
N PRO A 297 23.36 -15.55 7.12
CA PRO A 297 22.78 -16.44 8.12
C PRO A 297 21.32 -16.78 7.79
N ILE A 298 21.03 -18.07 7.66
CA ILE A 298 19.73 -18.53 7.14
C ILE A 298 18.52 -18.05 7.97
N ALA A 299 18.73 -17.80 9.26
CA ALA A 299 17.75 -17.21 10.15
C ALA A 299 17.29 -15.82 9.69
N MET A 300 18.20 -14.98 9.17
CA MET A 300 17.87 -13.63 8.69
C MET A 300 16.96 -13.69 7.46
N THR A 301 17.26 -14.58 6.52
CA THR A 301 16.43 -14.79 5.32
C THR A 301 15.06 -15.37 5.69
N ILE A 302 15.01 -16.36 6.59
CA ILE A 302 13.74 -16.90 7.11
C ILE A 302 12.90 -15.82 7.80
N VAL A 303 13.51 -14.96 8.64
CA VAL A 303 12.83 -13.81 9.27
C VAL A 303 12.29 -12.85 8.20
N SER A 304 13.10 -12.52 7.20
CA SER A 304 12.73 -11.57 6.13
C SER A 304 11.54 -12.07 5.30
N ILE A 305 11.56 -13.34 4.91
CA ILE A 305 10.46 -13.99 4.17
C ILE A 305 9.21 -14.16 5.04
N THR A 306 9.37 -14.46 6.32
CA THR A 306 8.25 -14.52 7.28
C THR A 306 7.61 -13.15 7.45
N MET A 307 8.41 -12.09 7.55
CA MET A 307 7.92 -10.70 7.65
C MET A 307 7.20 -10.26 6.38
N PHE A 308 7.72 -10.58 5.19
CA PHE A 308 7.02 -10.36 3.92
C PHE A 308 5.62 -10.99 3.92
N GLN A 309 5.50 -12.27 4.29
CA GLN A 309 4.21 -12.95 4.36
C GLN A 309 3.29 -12.38 5.45
N TRP A 310 3.85 -11.97 6.59
CA TRP A 310 3.11 -11.37 7.68
C TRP A 310 2.53 -10.00 7.30
N PHE A 311 3.29 -9.16 6.58
CA PHE A 311 2.79 -7.90 6.01
C PHE A 311 1.68 -8.15 4.96
N LEU A 312 1.84 -9.12 4.05
CA LEU A 312 0.78 -9.53 3.13
C LEU A 312 -0.49 -9.95 3.88
N TYR A 313 -0.35 -10.77 4.93
CA TYR A 313 -1.47 -11.23 5.74
C TYR A 313 -2.18 -10.09 6.48
N ILE A 314 -1.44 -9.13 7.04
CA ILE A 314 -2.01 -7.91 7.63
C ILE A 314 -2.79 -7.11 6.58
N CYS A 315 -2.24 -6.94 5.38
CA CYS A 315 -2.90 -6.21 4.31
C CYS A 315 -4.24 -6.87 3.90
N VAL A 316 -4.25 -8.20 3.77
CA VAL A 316 -5.44 -8.99 3.38
C VAL A 316 -6.51 -9.07 4.47
N VAL A 317 -6.11 -9.19 5.74
CA VAL A 317 -7.01 -9.51 6.87
C VAL A 317 -7.41 -8.27 7.67
N THR A 318 -6.45 -7.40 7.97
CA THR A 318 -6.67 -6.20 8.79
C THR A 318 -7.03 -5.01 7.90
N LEU A 319 -6.33 -4.81 6.79
CA LEU A 319 -6.44 -3.62 5.95
C LEU A 319 -7.32 -3.84 4.70
N LYS A 320 -8.45 -4.51 4.89
CA LYS A 320 -9.39 -4.86 3.80
C LYS A 320 -9.80 -3.63 3.01
N LYS A 321 -9.84 -3.78 1.67
CA LYS A 321 -10.20 -2.78 0.66
C LYS A 321 -9.22 -1.60 0.51
N CYS A 322 -8.13 -1.53 1.28
CA CYS A 322 -7.09 -0.52 1.11
C CYS A 322 -6.28 -0.70 -0.18
N PHE A 323 -6.00 -1.95 -0.58
CA PHE A 323 -4.99 -2.28 -1.58
C PHE A 323 -5.50 -3.25 -2.67
N THR A 324 -4.89 -3.20 -3.85
CA THR A 324 -4.83 -4.30 -4.84
C THR A 324 -3.80 -5.36 -4.41
N LEU A 325 -3.73 -6.51 -5.09
CA LEU A 325 -2.72 -7.54 -4.78
C LEU A 325 -1.30 -7.03 -5.06
N GLY A 326 -1.11 -6.28 -6.15
CA GLY A 326 0.14 -5.64 -6.51
C GLY A 326 0.60 -4.60 -5.49
N GLU A 327 -0.29 -3.71 -5.06
CA GLU A 327 -0.01 -2.71 -4.01
C GLU A 327 0.40 -3.37 -2.69
N MET A 328 -0.28 -4.46 -2.28
CA MET A 328 0.14 -5.24 -1.10
C MET A 328 1.54 -5.83 -1.28
N CYS A 329 1.87 -6.33 -2.47
CA CYS A 329 3.19 -6.90 -2.75
C CYS A 329 4.31 -5.87 -2.59
N VAL A 330 4.22 -4.73 -3.30
CA VAL A 330 5.26 -3.67 -3.28
C VAL A 330 5.51 -3.19 -1.84
N ILE A 331 4.45 -2.92 -1.08
CA ILE A 331 4.56 -2.45 0.30
C ILE A 331 5.15 -3.53 1.22
N SER A 332 4.72 -4.79 1.07
CA SER A 332 5.19 -5.90 1.91
C SER A 332 6.65 -6.25 1.62
N GLN A 333 7.07 -6.20 0.35
CA GLN A 333 8.48 -6.38 -0.05
C GLN A 333 9.34 -5.24 0.50
N ALA A 334 8.94 -3.98 0.29
CA ALA A 334 9.68 -2.82 0.81
C ALA A 334 9.83 -2.87 2.33
N ALA A 335 8.75 -3.17 3.06
CA ALA A 335 8.79 -3.32 4.52
C ALA A 335 9.69 -4.48 4.96
N ALA A 336 9.68 -5.61 4.25
CA ALA A 336 10.54 -6.75 4.56
C ALA A 336 12.03 -6.49 4.27
N VAL A 337 12.37 -5.73 3.22
CA VAL A 337 13.74 -5.28 2.92
C VAL A 337 14.26 -4.34 4.02
N VAL A 338 13.43 -3.43 4.53
CA VAL A 338 13.81 -2.56 5.67
C VAL A 338 13.99 -3.38 6.95
N VAL A 339 13.18 -4.42 7.19
CA VAL A 339 13.42 -5.35 8.32
C VAL A 339 14.69 -6.18 8.12
N HIS A 340 15.03 -6.58 6.89
CA HIS A 340 16.29 -7.27 6.58
C HIS A 340 17.50 -6.39 6.94
N GLY A 341 17.54 -5.14 6.48
CA GLY A 341 18.60 -4.19 6.83
C GLY A 341 18.71 -3.90 8.33
N ALA A 342 17.58 -3.78 9.04
CA ALA A 342 17.60 -3.67 10.50
C ALA A 342 18.16 -4.93 11.19
N THR A 343 17.91 -6.11 10.63
CA THR A 343 18.44 -7.38 11.14
C THR A 343 19.95 -7.48 10.90
N GLU A 344 20.44 -7.02 9.74
CA GLU A 344 21.88 -6.91 9.45
C GLU A 344 22.62 -6.04 10.47
N TYR A 345 22.12 -4.82 10.75
CA TYR A 345 22.75 -3.95 11.75
C TYR A 345 22.80 -4.59 13.14
N ILE A 346 21.74 -5.31 13.54
CA ILE A 346 21.71 -6.05 14.80
C ILE A 346 22.71 -7.22 14.79
N CYS A 347 22.82 -7.95 13.67
CA CYS A 347 23.83 -8.99 13.51
C CYS A 347 25.26 -8.44 13.59
N THR A 348 25.54 -7.28 12.98
CA THR A 348 26.87 -6.65 13.08
C THR A 348 27.20 -6.19 14.50
N ALA A 349 26.22 -5.69 15.27
CA ALA A 349 26.46 -5.23 16.63
C ALA A 349 26.56 -6.35 17.69
N TYR A 350 25.86 -7.48 17.51
CA TYR A 350 25.72 -8.52 18.54
C TYR A 350 26.24 -9.92 18.14
N TYR A 351 26.50 -10.17 16.85
CA TYR A 351 26.86 -11.48 16.31
C TYR A 351 28.00 -11.38 15.26
N SER A 352 29.10 -10.71 15.65
CA SER A 352 30.30 -10.46 14.80
C SER A 352 30.91 -11.69 14.14
N ASP A 353 30.69 -12.88 14.70
CA ASP A 353 31.24 -14.14 14.20
C ASP A 353 30.37 -14.76 13.09
N SER A 354 29.15 -14.22 12.90
CA SER A 354 28.16 -14.66 11.92
C SER A 354 27.78 -13.56 10.93
N THR A 355 28.52 -12.45 10.88
CA THR A 355 28.27 -11.36 9.94
C THR A 355 28.66 -11.77 8.51
N PRO A 356 27.79 -11.50 7.52
CA PRO A 356 28.16 -11.59 6.11
C PRO A 356 29.43 -10.79 5.76
N THR A 357 30.24 -11.36 4.87
CA THR A 357 31.50 -10.80 4.35
C THR A 357 31.35 -9.35 3.87
N TYR A 358 30.27 -9.04 3.15
CA TYR A 358 29.99 -7.72 2.59
C TYR A 358 29.65 -6.64 3.63
N LEU A 359 29.33 -7.00 4.87
CA LEU A 359 29.05 -6.04 5.94
C LEU A 359 30.28 -5.65 6.75
N HIS A 360 31.36 -6.46 6.75
CA HIS A 360 32.58 -6.15 7.52
C HIS A 360 33.32 -4.89 7.06
N TYR A 361 33.16 -4.51 5.79
CA TYR A 361 33.83 -3.37 5.16
C TYR A 361 32.85 -2.26 4.73
N SER A 362 31.60 -2.34 5.19
CA SER A 362 30.57 -1.34 4.88
C SER A 362 30.51 -0.28 5.99
N ASP A 363 30.82 0.97 5.66
CA ASP A 363 30.65 2.10 6.59
C ASP A 363 29.18 2.27 7.00
N ILE A 364 28.88 1.96 8.27
CA ILE A 364 27.53 2.07 8.82
C ILE A 364 27.23 3.53 9.14
N SER A 365 26.57 4.23 8.21
CA SER A 365 26.10 5.60 8.44
C SER A 365 25.03 5.67 9.54
N PRO A 366 25.23 6.43 10.64
CA PRO A 366 24.27 6.47 11.75
C PRO A 366 22.89 7.01 11.35
N SER A 367 22.81 7.89 10.34
CA SER A 367 21.56 8.36 9.75
C SER A 367 20.71 7.22 9.19
N MET A 368 21.31 6.25 8.49
CA MET A 368 20.60 5.10 7.93
C MET A 368 20.14 4.14 9.02
N VAL A 369 20.96 3.91 10.06
CA VAL A 369 20.56 3.12 11.24
C VAL A 369 19.37 3.78 11.93
N LEU A 370 19.36 5.10 12.09
CA LEU A 370 18.25 5.85 12.68
C LEU A 370 16.97 5.78 11.84
N ILE A 371 17.06 5.85 10.50
CA ILE A 371 15.90 5.65 9.62
C ILE A 371 15.30 4.24 9.83
N HIS A 372 16.14 3.21 9.89
CA HIS A 372 15.70 1.84 10.16
C HIS A 372 15.09 1.71 11.57
N ALA A 373 15.71 2.31 12.58
CA ALA A 373 15.19 2.32 13.95
C ALA A 373 13.84 3.04 14.07
N LEU A 374 13.65 4.16 13.34
CA LEU A 374 12.39 4.91 13.31
C LEU A 374 11.25 4.14 12.62
N VAL A 375 11.54 3.43 11.52
CA VAL A 375 10.52 2.70 10.75
C VAL A 375 10.22 1.33 11.36
N VAL A 376 11.23 0.49 11.58
CA VAL A 376 11.05 -0.85 12.17
C VAL A 376 10.65 -0.74 13.64
N GLY A 377 11.21 0.22 14.37
CA GLY A 377 10.82 0.49 15.75
C GLY A 377 9.37 0.92 15.89
N MET A 378 8.82 1.71 14.95
CA MET A 378 7.40 2.07 14.98
C MET A 378 6.47 0.88 14.71
N ILE A 379 6.85 -0.01 13.78
CA ILE A 379 6.14 -1.28 13.55
C ILE A 379 6.20 -2.15 14.81
N PHE A 380 7.37 -2.27 15.45
CA PHE A 380 7.55 -3.02 16.69
C PHE A 380 6.72 -2.45 17.85
N ILE A 381 6.70 -1.12 18.03
CA ILE A 381 5.82 -0.42 18.98
C ILE A 381 4.36 -0.79 18.71
N GLY A 382 3.90 -0.74 17.46
CA GLY A 382 2.53 -1.09 17.08
C GLY A 382 2.15 -2.55 17.41
N VAL A 383 3.10 -3.49 17.30
CA VAL A 383 2.92 -4.90 17.67
C VAL A 383 2.86 -5.09 19.19
N ILE A 384 3.85 -4.60 19.92
CA ILE A 384 3.96 -4.81 21.37
C ILE A 384 2.83 -4.08 22.12
N THR A 385 2.47 -2.88 21.68
CA THR A 385 1.37 -2.10 22.29
C THR A 385 -0.02 -2.52 21.82
N TYR A 386 -0.14 -3.47 20.88
CA TYR A 386 -1.40 -3.88 20.28
C TYR A 386 -2.52 -4.22 21.30
N PRO A 387 -2.27 -4.91 22.44
CA PRO A 387 -3.32 -5.18 23.43
C PRO A 387 -3.96 -3.91 24.00
N LEU A 388 -3.16 -2.87 24.27
CA LEU A 388 -3.62 -1.56 24.76
C LEU A 388 -4.36 -0.79 23.68
N LEU A 389 -3.84 -0.80 22.44
CA LEU A 389 -4.50 -0.22 21.27
C LEU A 389 -5.88 -0.85 21.04
N ARG A 390 -5.98 -2.19 21.09
CA ARG A 390 -7.24 -2.92 21.00
C ARG A 390 -8.19 -2.60 22.17
N GLN A 391 -7.68 -2.44 23.38
CA GLN A 391 -8.47 -2.02 24.54
C GLN A 391 -9.03 -0.60 24.35
N SER A 392 -8.22 0.34 23.88
CA SER A 392 -8.63 1.72 23.57
C SER A 392 -9.78 1.74 22.56
N ARG A 393 -9.64 1.00 21.44
CA ARG A 393 -10.71 0.86 20.44
C ARG A 393 -11.98 0.22 21.01
N ARG A 394 -11.86 -0.86 21.80
CA ARG A 394 -13.01 -1.49 22.48
C ARG A 394 -13.74 -0.53 23.42
N LEU A 395 -13.03 0.37 24.10
CA LEU A 395 -13.62 1.42 24.93
C LEU A 395 -14.24 2.54 24.10
N ALA A 396 -13.66 2.88 22.94
CA ALA A 396 -14.22 3.87 22.02
C ALA A 396 -15.53 3.40 21.37
N GLN A 397 -15.65 2.12 21.02
CA GLN A 397 -16.81 1.52 20.34
C GLN A 397 -18.02 1.23 21.26
N ARG A 398 -17.97 1.50 22.57
CA ARG A 398 -19.13 1.26 23.45
C ARG A 398 -20.22 2.32 23.22
N PRO A 399 -21.46 1.95 22.82
CA PRO A 399 -22.52 2.91 22.57
C PRO A 399 -22.98 3.60 23.86
N TYR A 400 -22.93 4.94 23.85
CA TYR A 400 -23.18 5.82 25.00
C TYR A 400 -24.55 5.56 25.68
N TRP A 401 -25.58 5.26 24.89
CA TRP A 401 -26.95 5.00 25.34
C TRP A 401 -27.15 3.66 26.06
N ARG A 402 -26.24 2.68 25.93
CA ARG A 402 -26.34 1.40 26.66
C ARG A 402 -25.86 1.48 28.11
N SER A 403 -25.28 2.62 28.48
CA SER A 403 -24.91 3.00 29.83
C SER A 403 -25.61 4.32 30.15
N LEU A 404 -26.81 4.29 30.75
CA LEU A 404 -27.39 5.51 31.33
C LEU A 404 -26.37 6.07 32.34
N PRO A 405 -25.77 7.25 32.08
CA PRO A 405 -24.64 7.69 32.88
C PRO A 405 -25.16 8.39 34.12
N THR A 406 -25.14 7.69 35.26
CA THR A 406 -24.85 8.39 36.51
C THR A 406 -23.49 9.07 36.37
N VAL A 407 -23.30 10.23 37.00
CA VAL A 407 -22.08 11.05 36.87
C VAL A 407 -20.82 10.22 37.19
N GLU A 408 -20.92 9.32 38.16
CA GLU A 408 -19.88 8.35 38.55
C GLU A 408 -19.53 7.35 37.44
N ASN A 409 -20.52 6.79 36.74
CA ASN A 409 -20.26 5.84 35.66
C ASN A 409 -19.60 6.53 34.45
N ALA A 410 -19.92 7.80 34.19
CA ALA A 410 -19.26 8.59 33.16
C ALA A 410 -17.78 8.86 33.50
N SER A 411 -17.48 9.27 34.74
CA SER A 411 -16.09 9.53 35.17
C SER A 411 -15.25 8.25 35.19
N VAL A 412 -15.78 7.13 35.69
CA VAL A 412 -15.11 5.81 35.65
C VAL A 412 -14.81 5.36 34.20
N PHE A 413 -15.72 5.63 33.25
CA PHE A 413 -15.48 5.32 31.84
C PHE A 413 -14.43 6.23 31.19
N GLN A 414 -14.43 7.53 31.50
CA GLN A 414 -13.38 8.45 31.08
C GLN A 414 -12.02 8.06 31.66
N ASN A 415 -11.96 7.72 32.95
CA ASN A 415 -10.75 7.23 33.62
C ASN A 415 -10.20 5.95 32.98
N LYS A 416 -11.05 5.04 32.52
CA LYS A 416 -10.61 3.83 31.78
C LYS A 416 -10.03 4.16 30.39
N LYS A 417 -10.56 5.17 29.70
CA LYS A 417 -9.98 5.68 28.43
C LYS A 417 -8.66 6.41 28.65
N LEU A 418 -8.61 7.26 29.66
CA LEU A 418 -7.40 7.95 30.11
C LEU A 418 -6.29 6.95 30.45
N LEU A 419 -6.57 5.97 31.30
CA LEU A 419 -5.61 4.94 31.73
C LEU A 419 -5.08 4.12 30.54
N ALA A 420 -5.95 3.68 29.63
CA ALA A 420 -5.52 2.94 28.43
C ALA A 420 -4.64 3.80 27.50
N GLY A 421 -4.94 5.09 27.35
CA GLY A 421 -4.12 6.03 26.59
C GLY A 421 -2.77 6.30 27.26
N VAL A 422 -2.76 6.64 28.55
CA VAL A 422 -1.56 6.89 29.34
C VAL A 422 -0.65 5.66 29.37
N ALA A 423 -1.20 4.46 29.58
CA ALA A 423 -0.44 3.22 29.52
C ALA A 423 0.19 2.99 28.13
N PHE A 424 -0.52 3.33 27.05
CA PHE A 424 0.02 3.27 25.68
C PHE A 424 1.19 4.25 25.48
N TYR A 425 1.07 5.51 25.91
CA TYR A 425 2.14 6.50 25.79
C TYR A 425 3.37 6.12 26.64
N ILE A 426 3.16 5.67 27.89
CA ILE A 426 4.24 5.22 28.78
C ILE A 426 4.95 4.00 28.20
N LEU A 427 4.20 2.98 27.74
CA LEU A 427 4.80 1.79 27.14
C LEU A 427 5.57 2.14 25.84
N THR A 428 5.04 3.06 25.03
CA THR A 428 5.76 3.58 23.85
C THR A 428 7.09 4.23 24.25
N ALA A 429 7.09 5.11 25.26
CA ALA A 429 8.30 5.75 25.75
C ALA A 429 9.30 4.74 26.34
N ILE A 430 8.82 3.71 27.06
CA ILE A 430 9.67 2.63 27.58
C ILE A 430 10.33 1.86 26.44
N ILE A 431 9.59 1.47 25.40
CA ILE A 431 10.15 0.77 24.23
C ILE A 431 11.21 1.63 23.53
N VAL A 432 10.95 2.93 23.36
CA VAL A 432 11.91 3.86 22.74
C VAL A 432 13.20 3.99 23.59
N LEU A 433 13.06 4.24 24.89
CA LEU A 433 14.20 4.55 25.77
C LEU A 433 15.01 3.33 26.23
N PHE A 434 14.37 2.17 26.40
CA PHE A 434 15.00 0.97 26.97
C PHE A 434 15.19 -0.19 25.98
N ILE A 435 14.62 -0.12 24.77
CA ILE A 435 14.82 -1.14 23.73
C ILE A 435 15.45 -0.52 22.48
N ILE A 436 14.78 0.43 21.84
CA ILE A 436 15.23 0.98 20.55
C ILE A 436 16.53 1.79 20.72
N ALA A 437 16.55 2.80 21.61
CA ALA A 437 17.71 3.66 21.78
C ALA A 437 18.99 2.92 22.24
N PRO A 438 18.94 1.92 23.16
CA PRO A 438 20.10 1.11 23.50
C PRO A 438 20.60 0.24 22.35
N ILE A 439 19.71 -0.34 21.54
CA ILE A 439 20.10 -1.10 20.33
C ILE A 439 20.76 -0.18 19.30
N THR A 440 20.18 1.00 19.03
CA THR A 440 20.80 1.99 18.14
C THR A 440 22.16 2.44 18.65
N LYS A 441 22.31 2.68 19.96
CA LYS A 441 23.61 3.01 20.58
C LYS A 441 24.63 1.88 20.44
N ALA A 442 24.21 0.62 20.57
CA ALA A 442 25.11 -0.53 20.39
C ALA A 442 25.61 -0.64 18.93
N ILE A 443 24.77 -0.29 17.96
CA ILE A 443 25.13 -0.30 16.53
C ILE A 443 26.01 0.90 16.15
N THR A 444 25.67 2.11 16.63
CA THR A 444 26.32 3.37 16.21
C THR A 444 27.43 3.85 17.13
N GLY A 445 27.64 3.21 18.28
CA GLY A 445 28.56 3.64 19.36
C GLY A 445 28.06 4.84 20.17
N GLU A 446 27.34 5.76 19.52
CA GLU A 446 26.91 7.03 20.09
C GLU A 446 25.46 7.03 20.62
N ASN A 447 25.12 7.99 21.48
CA ASN A 447 23.73 8.13 21.94
C ASN A 447 22.87 8.71 20.80
N PRO A 448 21.79 8.04 20.37
CA PRO A 448 21.01 8.45 19.19
C PRO A 448 20.36 9.84 19.32
N PHE A 449 20.00 10.25 20.54
CA PHE A 449 19.40 11.58 20.77
C PHE A 449 20.45 12.68 20.68
N MET A 450 21.63 12.47 21.30
CA MET A 450 22.74 13.42 21.22
C MET A 450 23.25 13.53 19.78
N TRP A 451 23.53 12.40 19.13
CA TRP A 451 23.93 12.37 17.72
C TRP A 451 22.94 13.11 16.82
N THR A 452 21.63 12.97 17.04
CA THR A 452 20.62 13.68 16.23
C THR A 452 20.66 15.20 16.44
N LEU A 453 20.95 15.67 17.66
CA LEU A 453 21.13 17.09 17.95
C LEU A 453 22.43 17.61 17.35
N ASP A 454 23.53 16.89 17.53
CA ASP A 454 24.84 17.26 16.99
C ASP A 454 24.80 17.28 15.44
N PHE A 455 24.18 16.29 14.82
CA PHE A 455 23.91 16.24 13.38
C PHE A 455 23.07 17.42 12.88
N LEU A 456 22.12 17.93 13.69
CA LEU A 456 21.32 19.11 13.35
C LEU A 456 22.14 20.41 13.46
N TYR A 457 22.94 20.58 14.52
CA TYR A 457 23.70 21.81 14.77
C TYR A 457 25.04 21.91 14.03
N MET A 458 25.58 20.78 13.54
CA MET A 458 26.85 20.72 12.80
C MET A 458 26.82 21.46 11.45
N SER A 459 25.64 21.65 10.84
CA SER A 459 25.50 22.39 9.57
C SER A 459 24.46 23.52 9.70
N PRO A 460 24.82 24.78 9.43
CA PRO A 460 23.87 25.88 9.44
C PRO A 460 22.78 25.71 8.37
N SER A 461 23.09 25.04 7.25
CA SER A 461 22.13 24.74 6.19
C SER A 461 20.96 23.89 6.68
N ARG A 462 21.20 22.94 7.61
CA ARG A 462 20.13 22.13 8.24
C ARG A 462 19.21 22.98 9.11
N MET A 463 19.79 23.90 9.88
CA MET A 463 19.01 24.85 10.69
C MET A 463 18.17 25.80 9.82
N PHE A 464 18.74 26.35 8.74
CA PHE A 464 18.00 27.15 7.78
C PHE A 464 16.89 26.36 7.10
N LEU A 465 17.11 25.08 6.77
CA LEU A 465 16.10 24.21 6.19
C LEU A 465 14.97 23.90 7.19
N CYS A 466 15.27 23.68 8.47
CA CYS A 466 14.27 23.58 9.54
C CYS A 466 13.42 24.86 9.68
N LEU A 467 14.06 26.04 9.63
CA LEU A 467 13.34 27.32 9.67
C LEU A 467 12.45 27.49 8.44
N TYR A 468 12.98 27.18 7.25
CA TYR A 468 12.26 27.23 5.98
C TYR A 468 11.04 26.30 5.96
N TRP A 469 11.19 25.05 6.38
CA TRP A 469 10.07 24.11 6.52
C TRP A 469 9.04 24.60 7.54
N SER A 470 9.49 25.12 8.69
CA SER A 470 8.60 25.67 9.72
C SER A 470 7.78 26.84 9.18
N LEU A 471 8.41 27.80 8.49
CA LEU A 471 7.75 28.93 7.83
C LEU A 471 6.81 28.47 6.71
N THR A 472 7.18 27.44 5.94
CA THR A 472 6.35 26.88 4.87
C THR A 472 5.10 26.19 5.41
N VAL A 473 5.23 25.41 6.50
CA VAL A 473 4.10 24.79 7.21
C VAL A 473 3.20 25.85 7.83
N ILE A 474 3.74 26.86 8.52
CA ILE A 474 2.95 27.98 9.05
C ILE A 474 2.21 28.70 7.93
N THR A 475 2.89 29.02 6.82
CA THR A 475 2.28 29.68 5.66
C THR A 475 1.17 28.84 5.06
N THR A 476 1.33 27.52 4.94
CA THR A 476 0.24 26.66 4.43
C THR A 476 -0.93 26.52 5.39
N VAL A 477 -0.71 26.51 6.71
CA VAL A 477 -1.80 26.57 7.69
C VAL A 477 -2.53 27.92 7.63
N VAL A 478 -1.82 29.03 7.51
CA VAL A 478 -2.42 30.36 7.33
C VAL A 478 -3.20 30.43 6.01
N VAL A 479 -2.64 29.97 4.90
CA VAL A 479 -3.34 29.86 3.60
C VAL A 479 -4.57 28.96 3.69
N TRP A 480 -4.50 27.84 4.42
CA TRP A 480 -5.65 26.98 4.66
C TRP A 480 -6.77 27.71 5.39
N VAL A 481 -6.47 28.30 6.54
CA VAL A 481 -7.45 29.02 7.38
C VAL A 481 -8.02 30.23 6.64
N LEU A 482 -7.21 30.97 5.88
CA LEU A 482 -7.63 32.19 5.18
C LEU A 482 -8.32 31.94 3.83
N ILE A 483 -8.04 30.84 3.13
CA ILE A 483 -8.53 30.61 1.75
C ILE A 483 -9.48 29.41 1.65
N LEU A 484 -9.30 28.36 2.46
CA LEU A 484 -10.08 27.12 2.35
C LEU A 484 -11.22 27.05 3.37
N ASP A 485 -11.02 27.54 4.60
CA ASP A 485 -12.11 27.63 5.58
C ASP A 485 -13.04 28.83 5.31
N PHE A 486 -12.55 29.86 4.59
CA PHE A 486 -13.36 31.00 4.10
C PHE A 486 -14.14 30.71 2.80
N VAL A 487 -14.08 29.50 2.22
CA VAL A 487 -15.09 29.09 1.23
C VAL A 487 -16.35 28.74 2.02
N PRO A 488 -17.38 29.60 2.06
CA PRO A 488 -18.41 29.45 3.06
C PRO A 488 -19.31 28.26 2.71
N GLN A 489 -19.60 27.42 3.70
CA GLN A 489 -20.70 26.43 3.61
C GLN A 489 -22.09 27.07 3.49
N SER A 490 -22.18 28.40 3.36
CA SER A 490 -23.41 29.21 3.29
C SER A 490 -24.30 28.95 2.07
N THR A 491 -24.01 27.93 1.24
CA THR A 491 -24.91 27.47 0.18
C THR A 491 -25.65 26.16 0.50
N GLN A 492 -25.45 25.56 1.68
CA GLN A 492 -26.17 24.34 2.09
C GLN A 492 -27.41 24.58 2.98
N ASN A 493 -27.52 25.72 3.68
CA ASN A 493 -28.57 25.90 4.70
C ASN A 493 -29.91 26.45 4.19
N GLU A 494 -30.04 26.88 2.93
CA GLU A 494 -31.29 27.44 2.40
C GLU A 494 -31.72 26.84 1.05
N ARG A 495 -32.03 25.53 1.02
CA ARG A 495 -32.82 24.93 -0.07
C ARG A 495 -33.89 23.98 0.49
N PRO A 496 -35.17 24.07 0.05
CA PRO A 496 -36.23 23.22 0.57
C PRO A 496 -35.99 21.72 0.33
N PHE A 497 -36.55 20.92 1.23
CA PHE A 497 -36.41 19.45 1.36
C PHE A 497 -36.83 18.60 0.13
N PHE A 498 -37.28 19.22 -0.96
CA PHE A 498 -37.70 18.56 -2.21
C PHE A 498 -36.96 19.14 -3.42
N GLY A 499 -35.75 18.64 -3.67
CA GLY A 499 -34.94 19.00 -4.84
C GLY A 499 -33.83 17.99 -5.10
N SER A 500 -34.11 16.96 -5.89
CA SER A 500 -33.15 15.89 -6.20
C SER A 500 -32.01 16.38 -7.10
N ASN A 501 -30.93 16.91 -6.49
CA ASN A 501 -29.75 17.44 -7.19
C ASN A 501 -28.44 16.78 -6.72
N ASN A 502 -28.52 15.52 -6.26
CA ASN A 502 -27.40 14.76 -5.68
C ASN A 502 -26.14 14.70 -6.59
N GLY A 503 -26.33 14.81 -7.92
CA GLY A 503 -25.23 14.81 -8.90
C GLY A 503 -24.39 16.09 -8.96
N ALA A 504 -24.92 17.23 -8.48
CA ALA A 504 -24.19 18.50 -8.42
C ALA A 504 -23.31 18.57 -7.15
N GLU A 505 -23.88 18.18 -6.01
CA GLU A 505 -23.16 18.15 -4.72
C GLU A 505 -21.96 17.19 -4.76
N GLY A 506 -22.14 15.99 -5.32
CA GLY A 506 -21.04 15.03 -5.48
C GLY A 506 -19.88 15.56 -6.35
N LYS A 507 -20.17 16.37 -7.38
CA LYS A 507 -19.15 17.03 -8.21
C LYS A 507 -18.45 18.17 -7.46
N ALA A 508 -19.17 18.94 -6.65
CA ALA A 508 -18.60 20.00 -5.83
C ALA A 508 -17.65 19.43 -4.75
N LEU A 509 -18.09 18.41 -4.01
CA LEU A 509 -17.29 17.75 -2.96
C LEU A 509 -16.03 17.11 -3.53
N THR A 510 -16.15 16.34 -4.61
CA THR A 510 -14.98 15.74 -5.28
C THR A 510 -14.03 16.79 -5.87
N SER A 511 -14.54 17.95 -6.33
CA SER A 511 -13.69 19.07 -6.75
C SER A 511 -12.90 19.69 -5.59
N ALA A 512 -13.54 19.91 -4.43
CA ALA A 512 -12.89 20.43 -3.23
C ALA A 512 -11.78 19.50 -2.71
N LEU A 513 -12.06 18.19 -2.60
CA LEU A 513 -11.06 17.17 -2.23
C LEU A 513 -9.85 17.17 -3.19
N ASN A 514 -10.09 17.30 -4.50
CA ASN A 514 -9.02 17.40 -5.47
C ASN A 514 -8.15 18.65 -5.25
N LYS A 515 -8.74 19.83 -4.99
CA LYS A 515 -7.98 21.05 -4.67
C LYS A 515 -7.09 20.85 -3.44
N LYS A 516 -7.64 20.28 -2.37
CA LYS A 516 -6.92 19.95 -1.13
C LYS A 516 -5.74 19.00 -1.38
N ARG A 517 -5.95 17.92 -2.15
CA ARG A 517 -4.86 17.02 -2.56
C ARG A 517 -3.74 17.75 -3.30
N LYS A 518 -4.07 18.60 -4.28
CA LYS A 518 -3.07 19.31 -5.09
C LYS A 518 -2.32 20.40 -4.32
N LEU A 519 -2.92 20.98 -3.27
CA LEU A 519 -2.18 21.82 -2.31
C LEU A 519 -1.03 21.03 -1.66
N PHE A 520 -1.28 19.80 -1.20
CA PHE A 520 -0.22 18.96 -0.62
C PHE A 520 0.83 18.50 -1.63
N HIS A 521 0.47 18.30 -2.91
CA HIS A 521 1.43 17.94 -3.96
C HIS A 521 2.31 19.14 -4.34
N ALA A 522 1.77 20.36 -4.33
CA ALA A 522 2.57 21.58 -4.44
C ALA A 522 3.47 21.79 -3.21
N LEU A 523 2.94 21.53 -2.01
CA LEU A 523 3.71 21.63 -0.76
C LEU A 523 4.90 20.66 -0.73
N SER A 524 4.74 19.42 -1.20
CA SER A 524 5.86 18.46 -1.27
C SER A 524 6.98 18.93 -2.20
N VAL A 525 6.68 19.63 -3.29
CA VAL A 525 7.72 20.25 -4.14
C VAL A 525 8.47 21.32 -3.35
N ILE A 526 7.74 22.26 -2.76
CA ILE A 526 8.31 23.41 -2.04
C ILE A 526 9.18 22.93 -0.88
N MET A 527 8.72 21.96 -0.09
CA MET A 527 9.47 21.44 1.05
C MET A 527 10.67 20.56 0.63
N PHE A 528 10.49 19.63 -0.32
CA PHE A 528 11.46 18.55 -0.50
C PHE A 528 12.51 18.84 -1.57
N VAL A 529 12.24 19.65 -2.61
CA VAL A 529 13.26 19.98 -3.63
C VAL A 529 14.49 20.65 -3.01
N PRO A 530 14.38 21.68 -2.14
CA PRO A 530 15.54 22.26 -1.47
C PRO A 530 16.30 21.26 -0.59
N GLY A 531 15.58 20.34 0.06
CA GLY A 531 16.20 19.30 0.89
C GLY A 531 17.04 18.31 0.07
N VAL A 532 16.59 17.91 -1.12
CA VAL A 532 17.37 17.05 -2.04
C VAL A 532 18.62 17.76 -2.54
N LEU A 533 18.53 19.06 -2.83
CA LEU A 533 19.61 19.84 -3.43
C LEU A 533 20.70 20.28 -2.44
N PHE A 534 20.33 20.62 -1.19
CA PHE A 534 21.26 21.21 -0.23
C PHE A 534 21.71 20.27 0.90
N GLU A 535 20.83 19.39 1.40
CA GLU A 535 21.08 18.57 2.61
C GLU A 535 20.39 17.20 2.52
N LEU A 536 20.77 16.42 1.49
CA LEU A 536 20.13 15.14 1.13
C LEU A 536 20.02 14.16 2.32
N ALA A 537 21.11 13.96 3.07
CA ALA A 537 21.15 13.05 4.21
C ALA A 537 20.23 13.48 5.36
N PHE A 538 20.06 14.80 5.57
CA PHE A 538 19.13 15.34 6.56
C PHE A 538 17.68 15.18 6.10
N LEU A 539 17.38 15.37 4.80
CA LEU A 539 16.06 15.08 4.25
C LEU A 539 15.70 13.58 4.35
N GLN A 540 16.63 12.67 4.08
CA GLN A 540 16.43 11.23 4.25
C GLN A 540 16.02 10.87 5.69
N LEU A 541 16.70 11.44 6.69
CA LEU A 541 16.37 11.25 8.11
C LEU A 541 15.02 11.90 8.45
N ALA A 542 14.76 13.11 7.97
CA ALA A 542 13.49 13.81 8.18
C ALA A 542 12.29 13.04 7.58
N PHE A 543 12.45 12.39 6.42
CA PHE A 543 11.45 11.47 5.88
C PHE A 543 11.21 10.26 6.78
N GLY A 544 12.25 9.70 7.39
CA GLY A 544 12.12 8.61 8.38
C GLY A 544 11.31 9.03 9.60
N VAL A 545 11.58 10.22 10.13
CA VAL A 545 10.83 10.83 11.24
C VAL A 545 9.37 11.08 10.83
N ALA A 546 9.14 11.66 9.65
CA ALA A 546 7.80 11.95 9.14
C ALA A 546 6.96 10.67 8.92
N LEU A 547 7.56 9.61 8.36
CA LEU A 547 6.88 8.33 8.15
C LEU A 547 6.52 7.68 9.49
N SER A 548 7.46 7.64 10.43
CA SER A 548 7.24 7.13 11.79
C SER A 548 6.13 7.91 12.49
N GLY A 549 6.14 9.24 12.38
CA GLY A 549 5.08 10.12 12.90
C GLY A 549 3.72 9.90 12.26
N PHE A 550 3.64 9.72 10.93
CA PHE A 550 2.36 9.44 10.25
C PHE A 550 1.78 8.08 10.65
N ILE A 551 2.61 7.04 10.77
CA ILE A 551 2.19 5.73 11.28
C ILE A 551 1.68 5.85 12.73
N TYR A 552 2.36 6.62 13.57
CA TYR A 552 1.96 6.83 14.96
C TYR A 552 0.63 7.59 15.09
N LEU A 553 0.45 8.69 14.35
CA LEU A 553 -0.82 9.43 14.29
C LEU A 553 -1.96 8.54 13.81
N GLU A 554 -1.68 7.64 12.86
CA GLU A 554 -2.66 6.69 12.35
C GLU A 554 -3.02 5.60 13.39
N TYR A 555 -2.10 5.19 14.26
CA TYR A 555 -2.43 4.38 15.45
C TYR A 555 -3.37 5.16 16.40
N LEU A 556 -3.04 6.41 16.73
CA LEU A 556 -3.88 7.24 17.61
C LEU A 556 -5.30 7.41 17.04
N ARG A 557 -5.41 7.66 15.72
CA ARG A 557 -6.68 7.79 15.00
C ARG A 557 -7.45 6.47 14.97
N TYR A 558 -6.85 5.40 14.45
CA TYR A 558 -7.53 4.13 14.18
C TYR A 558 -7.96 3.40 15.46
N PHE A 559 -7.18 3.52 16.54
CA PHE A 559 -7.53 2.95 17.84
C PHE A 559 -8.22 3.95 18.78
N ALA A 560 -8.50 5.16 18.31
CA ALA A 560 -9.20 6.23 19.03
C ALA A 560 -8.57 6.54 20.42
N VAL A 561 -7.24 6.62 20.46
CA VAL A 561 -6.45 6.82 21.68
C VAL A 561 -6.67 8.22 22.26
N TRP A 562 -6.98 8.29 23.54
CA TRP A 562 -7.25 9.56 24.23
C TRP A 562 -5.96 10.40 24.38
N PRO A 563 -6.00 11.74 24.31
CA PRO A 563 -7.14 12.59 23.92
C PRO A 563 -7.30 12.76 22.40
N TRP A 564 -6.23 12.53 21.62
CA TRP A 564 -6.09 12.98 20.23
C TRP A 564 -6.96 12.22 19.21
N GLY A 565 -7.28 10.95 19.44
CA GLY A 565 -7.86 10.06 18.44
C GLY A 565 -9.17 10.54 17.83
N LYS A 566 -10.02 11.24 18.58
CA LYS A 566 -11.26 11.86 18.04
C LYS A 566 -10.93 13.02 17.10
N SER A 567 -10.07 13.94 17.52
CA SER A 567 -9.69 15.12 16.74
C SER A 567 -8.97 14.73 15.45
N LEU A 568 -8.04 13.77 15.53
CA LEU A 568 -7.37 13.19 14.36
C LEU A 568 -8.34 12.50 13.40
N HIS A 569 -9.36 11.80 13.92
CA HIS A 569 -10.37 11.17 13.08
C HIS A 569 -11.22 12.20 12.33
N VAL A 570 -11.69 13.25 13.02
CA VAL A 570 -12.48 14.32 12.38
C VAL A 570 -11.63 15.04 11.31
N PHE A 571 -10.40 15.43 11.64
CA PHE A 571 -9.49 16.09 10.70
C PHE A 571 -9.19 15.22 9.47
N LEU A 572 -8.76 13.97 9.66
CA LEU A 572 -8.36 13.11 8.53
C LEU A 572 -9.55 12.59 7.71
N THR A 573 -10.76 12.52 8.29
CA THR A 573 -11.99 12.15 7.54
C THR A 573 -12.31 13.15 6.43
N GLU A 574 -11.91 14.40 6.57
CA GLU A 574 -12.10 15.43 5.54
C GLU A 574 -11.27 15.19 4.26
N PHE A 575 -10.28 14.28 4.31
CA PHE A 575 -9.38 13.97 3.20
C PHE A 575 -9.63 12.59 2.56
N ILE A 576 -10.64 11.84 3.04
CA ILE A 576 -10.96 10.51 2.52
C ILE A 576 -11.52 10.59 1.10
N ASP A 577 -10.93 9.81 0.19
CA ASP A 577 -11.40 9.61 -1.18
C ASP A 577 -11.77 8.12 -1.40
N ASN A 578 -12.29 7.80 -2.58
CA ASN A 578 -12.61 6.46 -3.07
C ASN A 578 -11.41 5.48 -3.11
N ARG A 579 -10.20 5.95 -2.84
CA ARG A 579 -8.99 5.13 -2.64
C ARG A 579 -8.79 4.71 -1.17
N ASP A 580 -9.28 5.51 -0.22
CA ASP A 580 -9.20 5.26 1.23
C ASP A 580 -10.51 4.62 1.76
N LEU A 581 -11.05 3.63 1.05
CA LEU A 581 -12.29 2.91 1.41
C LEU A 581 -12.11 1.85 2.52
N GLY A 582 -10.87 1.67 2.98
CA GLY A 582 -10.51 0.72 4.03
C GLY A 582 -10.42 1.35 5.42
N PRO A 583 -9.98 0.58 6.43
CA PRO A 583 -9.89 1.04 7.81
C PRO A 583 -8.86 2.16 8.06
N VAL A 584 -7.85 2.26 7.20
CA VAL A 584 -6.65 3.10 7.34
C VAL A 584 -6.61 4.16 6.24
N ILE A 585 -6.25 5.39 6.58
CA ILE A 585 -6.18 6.53 5.64
C ILE A 585 -4.75 6.61 5.12
N LEU A 586 -4.54 6.17 3.89
CA LEU A 586 -3.21 5.92 3.32
C LEU A 586 -2.75 7.03 2.37
N SER A 587 -3.65 7.84 1.82
CA SER A 587 -3.31 8.92 0.87
C SER A 587 -2.11 9.80 1.29
N HIS A 588 -2.02 10.22 2.55
CA HIS A 588 -0.90 11.04 3.05
C HIS A 588 0.40 10.26 3.22
N ILE A 589 0.32 9.01 3.71
CA ILE A 589 1.47 8.10 3.84
C ILE A 589 2.03 7.78 2.46
N TYR A 590 1.18 7.57 1.45
CA TYR A 590 1.62 7.30 0.09
C TYR A 590 2.27 8.50 -0.59
N LEU A 591 1.75 9.73 -0.41
CA LEU A 591 2.41 10.92 -0.95
C LEU A 591 3.83 11.08 -0.37
N LEU A 592 3.98 10.84 0.94
CA LEU A 592 5.27 10.86 1.61
C LEU A 592 6.20 9.75 1.09
N LEU A 593 5.74 8.50 1.04
CA LEU A 593 6.52 7.36 0.52
C LEU A 593 6.92 7.55 -0.95
N GLY A 594 6.04 8.13 -1.76
CA GLY A 594 6.31 8.43 -3.17
C GLY A 594 7.42 9.46 -3.35
N CYS A 595 7.46 10.49 -2.51
CA CYS A 595 8.56 11.46 -2.50
C CYS A 595 9.84 10.90 -1.87
N ALA A 596 9.71 10.12 -0.79
CA ALA A 596 10.84 9.64 0.01
C ALA A 596 11.57 8.45 -0.60
N SER A 597 10.89 7.54 -1.30
CA SER A 597 11.52 6.30 -1.77
C SER A 597 12.65 6.50 -2.80
N PRO A 598 12.54 7.37 -3.83
CA PRO A 598 13.68 7.69 -4.71
C PRO A 598 14.85 8.37 -3.97
N VAL A 599 14.53 9.10 -2.89
CA VAL A 599 15.51 9.81 -2.05
C VAL A 599 16.26 8.86 -1.10
N TRP A 600 15.58 7.88 -0.49
CA TRP A 600 16.22 6.82 0.31
C TRP A 600 16.99 5.82 -0.52
N LEU A 601 16.51 5.50 -1.74
CA LEU A 601 17.30 4.72 -2.69
C LEU A 601 18.57 5.48 -3.05
N GLY A 602 18.45 6.77 -3.38
CA GLY A 602 19.57 7.66 -3.70
C GLY A 602 20.22 7.36 -5.05
N SER A 603 20.83 8.35 -5.69
CA SER A 603 21.63 8.18 -6.90
C SER A 603 22.60 9.36 -7.03
N SER A 604 23.63 9.22 -7.87
CA SER A 604 24.40 10.39 -8.33
C SER A 604 23.62 11.23 -9.35
N ASN A 605 22.58 10.66 -9.97
CA ASN A 605 21.68 11.41 -10.82
C ASN A 605 20.62 12.11 -9.95
N VAL A 606 20.76 13.43 -9.78
CA VAL A 606 19.84 14.27 -9.01
C VAL A 606 18.38 14.11 -9.51
N LEU A 607 18.17 13.94 -10.82
CA LEU A 607 16.83 13.72 -11.38
C LEU A 607 16.20 12.38 -10.96
N ALA A 608 17.02 11.36 -10.66
CA ALA A 608 16.52 10.11 -10.10
C ALA A 608 15.98 10.33 -8.67
N SER A 609 16.77 10.97 -7.80
CA SER A 609 16.30 11.30 -6.44
C SER A 609 15.11 12.27 -6.43
N LEU A 610 15.01 13.18 -7.41
CA LEU A 610 13.85 14.05 -7.59
C LEU A 610 12.63 13.37 -8.23
N SER A 611 12.75 12.16 -8.80
CA SER A 611 11.70 11.54 -9.63
C SER A 611 10.32 11.48 -8.97
N GLY A 612 10.25 11.15 -7.68
CA GLY A 612 8.99 11.11 -6.94
C GLY A 612 8.36 12.48 -6.72
N ILE A 613 9.18 13.48 -6.39
CA ILE A 613 8.74 14.86 -6.17
C ILE A 613 8.28 15.48 -7.50
N LEU A 614 8.97 15.20 -8.60
CA LEU A 614 8.62 15.66 -9.94
C LEU A 614 7.34 15.00 -10.47
N ALA A 615 7.26 13.67 -10.41
CA ALA A 615 6.13 12.91 -10.93
C ALA A 615 4.82 13.22 -10.19
N LEU A 616 4.85 13.31 -8.86
CA LEU A 616 3.65 13.58 -8.06
C LEU A 616 3.36 15.09 -7.98
N GLY A 617 4.40 15.89 -7.72
CA GLY A 617 4.29 17.33 -7.50
C GLY A 617 3.93 18.13 -8.74
N PHE A 618 4.63 17.90 -9.86
CA PHE A 618 4.37 18.57 -11.13
C PHE A 618 3.53 17.72 -12.09
N GLY A 619 3.91 16.44 -12.28
CA GLY A 619 3.31 15.55 -13.27
C GLY A 619 1.81 15.30 -13.03
N ASP A 620 1.44 14.59 -11.96
CA ASP A 620 0.05 14.30 -11.60
C ASP A 620 -0.76 15.60 -11.37
N ALA A 621 -0.14 16.66 -10.84
CA ALA A 621 -0.79 17.97 -10.75
C ALA A 621 -1.21 18.51 -12.13
N ALA A 622 -0.26 18.65 -13.07
CA ALA A 622 -0.51 19.14 -14.42
C ALA A 622 -1.47 18.25 -15.20
N ALA A 623 -1.28 16.92 -15.15
CA ALA A 623 -2.13 15.95 -15.82
C ALA A 623 -3.59 16.06 -15.39
N SER A 624 -3.83 16.19 -14.09
CA SER A 624 -5.18 16.33 -13.55
C SER A 624 -5.82 17.70 -13.82
N LEU A 625 -5.03 18.78 -13.88
CA LEU A 625 -5.53 20.13 -14.08
C LEU A 625 -5.84 20.40 -15.55
N VAL A 626 -4.89 20.09 -16.45
CA VAL A 626 -5.05 20.22 -17.89
C VAL A 626 -6.05 19.18 -18.41
N GLY A 627 -5.96 17.92 -17.97
CA GLY A 627 -6.89 16.87 -18.39
C GLY A 627 -8.35 17.13 -18.02
N LYS A 628 -8.62 17.80 -16.88
CA LYS A 628 -9.99 18.21 -16.51
C LYS A 628 -10.48 19.47 -17.23
N ARG A 629 -9.58 20.40 -17.57
CA ARG A 629 -9.94 21.71 -18.16
C ARG A 629 -9.96 21.70 -19.69
N TYR A 630 -9.08 20.94 -20.31
CA TYR A 630 -8.80 20.94 -21.75
C TYR A 630 -8.83 19.54 -22.39
N GLY A 631 -8.92 18.46 -21.59
CA GLY A 631 -8.90 17.10 -22.11
C GLY A 631 -10.14 16.74 -22.95
N ARG A 632 -9.93 16.51 -24.25
CA ARG A 632 -10.95 16.09 -25.23
C ARG A 632 -10.78 14.62 -25.60
N TYR A 633 -9.54 14.18 -25.79
CA TYR A 633 -9.22 12.80 -26.19
C TYR A 633 -8.88 11.95 -24.98
N ARG A 634 -9.54 10.79 -24.83
CA ARG A 634 -9.27 9.83 -23.75
C ARG A 634 -8.49 8.63 -24.27
N TRP A 635 -7.62 8.08 -23.44
CA TRP A 635 -6.96 6.81 -23.76
C TRP A 635 -7.97 5.65 -23.70
N PRO A 636 -7.93 4.68 -24.65
CA PRO A 636 -8.85 3.55 -24.69
C PRO A 636 -8.99 2.83 -23.34
N GLY A 637 -10.24 2.56 -22.94
CA GLY A 637 -10.60 1.96 -21.65
C GLY A 637 -10.42 2.86 -20.42
N THR A 638 -9.56 3.87 -20.46
CA THR A 638 -9.23 4.70 -19.28
C THR A 638 -10.20 5.88 -19.09
N LYS A 639 -10.12 6.52 -17.91
CA LYS A 639 -10.73 7.85 -17.67
C LYS A 639 -9.75 9.01 -17.89
N LYS A 640 -8.49 8.72 -18.22
CA LYS A 640 -7.39 9.69 -18.36
C LYS A 640 -7.35 10.21 -19.81
N THR A 641 -6.76 11.39 -19.98
CA THR A 641 -6.82 12.16 -21.24
C THR A 641 -5.44 12.33 -21.83
N VAL A 642 -5.35 12.30 -23.16
CA VAL A 642 -4.08 12.45 -23.91
C VAL A 642 -3.46 13.81 -23.61
N GLU A 643 -4.27 14.86 -23.50
CA GLU A 643 -3.83 16.20 -23.13
C GLU A 643 -3.35 16.28 -21.67
N GLY A 644 -3.90 15.45 -20.78
CA GLY A 644 -3.39 15.27 -19.41
C GLY A 644 -2.02 14.58 -19.40
N THR A 645 -1.86 13.50 -20.15
CA THR A 645 -0.56 12.80 -20.31
C THR A 645 0.49 13.72 -20.94
N LEU A 646 0.13 14.52 -21.96
CA LEU A 646 1.04 15.51 -22.54
C LEU A 646 1.42 16.60 -21.52
N ALA A 647 0.47 17.06 -20.70
CA ALA A 647 0.74 18.03 -19.64
C ALA A 647 1.65 17.46 -18.54
N PHE A 648 1.54 16.16 -18.21
CA PHE A 648 2.49 15.47 -17.34
C PHE A 648 3.91 15.60 -17.91
N ILE A 649 4.08 15.21 -19.19
CA ILE A 649 5.40 15.17 -19.85
C ILE A 649 6.02 16.58 -19.88
N VAL A 650 5.27 17.57 -20.34
CA VAL A 650 5.74 18.96 -20.44
C VAL A 650 6.05 19.56 -19.06
N ALA A 651 5.21 19.32 -18.05
CA ALA A 651 5.42 19.86 -16.71
C ALA A 651 6.65 19.26 -16.03
N VAL A 652 6.83 17.93 -16.10
CA VAL A 652 8.02 17.26 -15.55
C VAL A 652 9.28 17.69 -16.30
N PHE A 653 9.26 17.70 -17.64
CA PHE A 653 10.45 18.09 -18.42
C PHE A 653 10.88 19.55 -18.16
N ILE A 654 9.94 20.50 -18.17
CA ILE A 654 10.25 21.92 -17.92
C ILE A 654 10.66 22.15 -16.47
N SER A 655 10.00 21.54 -15.49
CA SER A 655 10.38 21.70 -14.08
C SER A 655 11.77 21.12 -13.80
N SER A 656 12.13 19.98 -14.37
CA SER A 656 13.48 19.41 -14.29
C SER A 656 14.54 20.32 -14.92
N LEU A 657 14.28 20.89 -16.11
CA LEU A 657 15.17 21.89 -16.70
C LEU A 657 15.37 23.09 -15.77
N LEU A 658 14.27 23.70 -15.31
CA LEU A 658 14.32 24.87 -14.43
C LEU A 658 15.09 24.58 -13.14
N ILE A 659 14.78 23.47 -12.46
CA ILE A 659 15.45 23.07 -11.21
C ILE A 659 16.94 22.81 -11.43
N MET A 660 17.32 22.04 -12.45
CA MET A 660 18.74 21.70 -12.67
C MET A 660 19.57 22.92 -13.07
N TYR A 661 19.09 23.74 -14.03
CA TYR A 661 19.81 24.95 -14.44
C TYR A 661 19.83 26.02 -13.34
N SER A 662 18.75 26.23 -12.58
CA SER A 662 18.79 27.19 -11.46
C SER A 662 19.71 26.72 -10.32
N SER A 663 19.75 25.43 -10.04
CA SER A 663 20.63 24.86 -9.00
C SER A 663 22.10 24.94 -9.41
N ALA A 664 22.42 24.71 -10.70
CA ALA A 664 23.75 24.92 -11.25
C ALA A 664 24.18 26.41 -11.18
N LEU A 665 23.27 27.35 -11.47
CA LEU A 665 23.54 28.80 -11.33
C LEU A 665 23.79 29.23 -9.88
N ILE A 666 23.20 28.54 -8.91
CA ILE A 666 23.41 28.77 -7.46
C ILE A 666 24.71 28.08 -6.98
N GLY A 667 25.33 27.22 -7.79
CA GLY A 667 26.57 26.51 -7.45
C GLY A 667 26.35 25.20 -6.68
N VAL A 668 25.20 24.53 -6.84
CA VAL A 668 25.01 23.18 -6.29
C VAL A 668 25.86 22.19 -7.10
N ASP A 669 26.82 21.53 -6.45
CA ASP A 669 27.85 20.70 -7.12
C ASP A 669 27.25 19.64 -8.06
N ASP A 670 26.35 18.80 -7.57
CA ASP A 670 25.80 17.69 -8.37
C ASP A 670 24.90 18.16 -9.52
N ALA A 671 24.19 19.28 -9.32
CA ALA A 671 23.44 19.91 -10.41
C ALA A 671 24.38 20.54 -11.45
N THR A 672 25.48 21.15 -11.01
CA THR A 672 26.50 21.74 -11.89
C THR A 672 27.20 20.66 -12.70
N ARG A 673 27.59 19.54 -12.06
CA ARG A 673 28.17 18.36 -12.73
C ARG A 673 27.21 17.78 -13.76
N PHE A 674 25.93 17.63 -13.42
CA PHE A 674 24.92 17.12 -14.36
C PHE A 674 24.70 18.08 -15.54
N VAL A 675 24.54 19.39 -15.29
CA VAL A 675 24.33 20.38 -16.37
C VAL A 675 25.57 20.52 -17.27
N ALA A 676 26.77 20.35 -16.73
CA ALA A 676 28.01 20.36 -17.50
C ALA A 676 28.21 19.10 -18.36
N SER A 677 27.69 17.94 -17.95
CA SER A 677 27.79 16.68 -18.70
C SER A 677 26.59 16.37 -19.60
N ALA A 678 25.41 16.93 -19.30
CA ALA A 678 24.17 16.66 -20.03
C ALA A 678 24.15 17.33 -21.40
N GLY A 679 24.45 16.55 -22.44
CA GLY A 679 24.26 16.91 -23.83
C GLY A 679 22.82 16.71 -24.30
N ARG A 680 22.65 16.72 -25.63
CA ARG A 680 21.33 16.55 -26.27
C ARG A 680 20.78 15.13 -26.06
N SER A 681 21.64 14.12 -26.02
CA SER A 681 21.32 12.71 -25.77
C SER A 681 20.63 12.53 -24.43
N GLU A 682 21.21 13.05 -23.36
CA GLU A 682 20.77 12.87 -21.98
C GLU A 682 19.36 13.44 -21.77
N TRP A 683 19.09 14.63 -22.33
CA TRP A 683 17.76 15.24 -22.27
C TRP A 683 16.73 14.54 -23.17
N LEU A 684 17.12 13.99 -24.33
CA LEU A 684 16.23 13.18 -25.16
C LEU A 684 15.84 11.88 -24.45
N ASN A 685 16.82 11.20 -23.84
CA ASN A 685 16.60 9.97 -23.10
C ASN A 685 15.73 10.23 -21.87
N TYR A 686 15.98 11.31 -21.13
CA TYR A 686 15.14 11.75 -20.02
C TYR A 686 13.70 12.06 -20.49
N SER A 687 13.51 12.68 -21.66
CA SER A 687 12.19 12.87 -22.27
C SER A 687 11.49 11.56 -22.61
N LEU A 688 12.23 10.53 -23.06
CA LEU A 688 11.70 9.18 -23.31
C LEU A 688 11.25 8.53 -21.99
N VAL A 689 12.06 8.61 -20.93
CA VAL A 689 11.72 8.10 -19.59
C VAL A 689 10.45 8.77 -19.05
N ILE A 690 10.34 10.09 -19.14
CA ILE A 690 9.12 10.82 -18.73
C ILE A 690 7.93 10.37 -19.57
N THR A 691 8.10 10.13 -20.86
CA THR A 691 7.02 9.66 -21.75
C THR A 691 6.53 8.27 -21.36
N LEU A 692 7.43 7.31 -21.11
CA LEU A 692 7.06 5.98 -20.60
C LEU A 692 6.37 6.07 -19.24
N THR A 693 6.86 6.93 -18.34
CA THR A 693 6.28 7.18 -17.01
C THR A 693 4.86 7.75 -17.12
N ALA A 694 4.63 8.71 -18.02
CA ALA A 694 3.33 9.32 -18.26
C ALA A 694 2.34 8.36 -18.95
N LEU A 695 2.83 7.46 -19.81
CA LEU A 695 2.02 6.38 -20.37
C LEU A 695 1.63 5.35 -19.31
N LEU A 696 2.55 4.97 -18.41
CA LEU A 696 2.21 4.09 -17.29
C LEU A 696 1.19 4.75 -16.35
N GLU A 697 1.34 6.05 -16.06
CA GLU A 697 0.32 6.84 -15.37
C GLU A 697 -1.03 6.76 -16.10
N ALA A 698 -1.05 6.97 -17.42
CA ALA A 698 -2.27 6.99 -18.21
C ALA A 698 -3.04 5.67 -18.17
N PHE A 699 -2.35 4.53 -18.26
CA PHE A 699 -2.96 3.20 -18.36
C PHE A 699 -3.13 2.48 -17.02
N SER A 700 -2.33 2.79 -15.99
CA SER A 700 -2.40 2.05 -14.72
C SER A 700 -3.60 2.42 -13.84
N THR A 701 -4.19 1.39 -13.22
CA THR A 701 -5.23 1.53 -12.18
C THR A 701 -4.68 1.45 -10.75
N GLN A 702 -3.39 1.17 -10.61
CA GLN A 702 -2.68 1.11 -9.34
C GLN A 702 -2.50 2.51 -8.73
N ASN A 703 -2.06 2.58 -7.48
CA ASN A 703 -1.85 3.85 -6.80
C ASN A 703 -0.62 4.58 -7.34
N ASP A 704 -0.88 5.64 -8.10
CA ASP A 704 0.11 6.57 -8.67
C ASP A 704 1.21 6.96 -7.68
N ASN A 705 0.84 7.33 -6.45
CA ASN A 705 1.77 7.73 -5.38
C ASN A 705 2.82 6.69 -4.97
N ILE A 706 2.64 5.40 -5.29
CA ILE A 706 3.61 4.34 -4.96
C ILE A 706 4.36 3.89 -6.20
N ILE A 707 3.64 3.67 -7.29
CA ILE A 707 4.14 2.96 -8.46
C ILE A 707 4.94 3.89 -9.37
N ILE A 708 4.43 5.09 -9.64
CA ILE A 708 5.00 6.02 -10.62
C ILE A 708 6.38 6.57 -10.17
N PRO A 709 6.59 6.97 -8.90
CA PRO A 709 7.91 7.41 -8.42
C PRO A 709 9.03 6.36 -8.60
N LEU A 710 8.76 5.11 -8.25
CA LEU A 710 9.73 4.02 -8.32
C LEU A 710 10.01 3.58 -9.76
N TYR A 711 8.97 3.54 -10.60
CA TYR A 711 9.10 3.26 -12.03
C TYR A 711 9.94 4.34 -12.74
N MET A 712 9.62 5.62 -12.49
CA MET A 712 10.41 6.74 -13.03
C MET A 712 11.86 6.69 -12.53
N TYR A 713 12.08 6.52 -11.22
CA TYR A 713 13.41 6.39 -10.63
C TYR A 713 14.26 5.32 -11.36
N THR A 714 13.71 4.11 -11.52
CA THR A 714 14.37 2.97 -12.18
C THR A 714 14.84 3.33 -13.58
N LEU A 715 13.97 3.97 -14.37
CA LEU A 715 14.27 4.33 -15.75
C LEU A 715 15.21 5.55 -15.86
N VAL A 716 15.14 6.52 -14.94
CA VAL A 716 16.07 7.66 -14.92
C VAL A 716 17.48 7.23 -14.55
N VAL A 717 17.63 6.27 -13.64
CA VAL A 717 18.94 5.68 -13.27
C VAL A 717 19.61 5.03 -14.49
N LEU A 718 18.85 4.32 -15.34
CA LEU A 718 19.34 3.74 -16.60
C LEU A 718 19.21 4.69 -17.80
N GLY A 719 18.92 5.98 -17.57
CA GLY A 719 18.58 6.93 -18.64
C GLY A 719 19.71 7.14 -19.64
N HIS A 720 20.97 7.05 -19.22
CA HIS A 720 22.13 7.23 -20.10
C HIS A 720 22.32 6.11 -21.13
N THR A 721 21.56 5.00 -21.06
CA THR A 721 21.66 3.89 -22.03
C THR A 721 20.42 3.65 -22.87
N LEU A 722 19.36 4.46 -22.71
CA LEU A 722 18.18 4.50 -23.58
C LEU A 722 18.45 5.18 -24.93
#